data_AF-A0A2T1M0F0-F1
#
_entry.id   AF-A0A2T1M0F0-F1
#
_cell.length_a   1.000
_cell.length_b   1.000
_cell.length_c   1.000
_cell.angle_alpha   90.00
_cell.angle_beta   90.00
_cell.angle_gamma   90.00
#
_symmetry.space_group_name_H-M   'P 1'
#
loop_
_entity.id
_entity.type
_entity.pdbx_description
1 polymer ?
#
loop_
_entity_poly.entity_id
_entity_poly.type
_entity_poly.pdbx_seq_one_letter_code
_entity_poly.pdbx_strand_id
1 'polypeptide(L)'
;MYFKTKFLGLSLKFIALFIAIIPAFLLAHFIIVNAVNVPFWDDWDVPGIILIKLSQNSPLTFQDLIAQHNDSRKFFTKLIFIGLAYLTNWDVRYPMLVSFLLACLISFNIFKLSQLTLSKTDILLLFLILLTNLLIFSPVSENWLWSIQLVVFIPIACITSCLVVLYSSLKNNIKFVICAILATISTYSYANGMLAWIIIFPLLIFLPDLSLKSWKSKKILLMGWLACFTANISLYFYNFHKPDITSSPLKVIQQPINVIIKYFLTFLGAPLGKGDLTNSFVIGLILVIFIILICFYLLINLSNKKLLYQAIPWLAIASYSILNALLTTGRLGFGGSEQALASRYLNFSPFLAIALIYLIPLILRDLKTKGFGRSQKWLFFLITVFLSSSLIFLSLTNFVYGIERMSSLKEDRLYGKSCLLLINVFLDSDCIKSKIYPHDIDMTQARANQFNDIGFITPKLVDHSIFDTPNKTGMPIERQFGKITLKNTQPEYLTKVNLDNNFVVSGWAINPKAQKPADAVILTAEQSNSRVTPLAIAQVKEESRDLSQALQQKKYDHSGWQYTLSADTIPADATQITAWSFDSENGKAYKIGSTTLKGIMRQKFISEKNLLSGVEPKFTIKNLGKISFAQNVGVIDVINSSTNSEQTIVKNTPIKIAGWAMLPTQNKPADTVIITVGDDNIITAYASVNLERPDVAQAFNNPALLRSGWNAEIELSALTGDKVILKAWIYEPTKKSVYKLYNTFTLNIQ
;
A
#
# COMPACT_ATOMS: atom_id res chain seq x y z
N MET A 1 -33.49 20.06 45.52
CA MET A 1 -32.02 19.90 45.32
C MET A 1 -31.61 18.45 45.01
N TYR A 2 -32.07 17.45 45.79
CA TYR A 2 -31.78 16.01 45.59
C TYR A 2 -32.20 15.42 44.23
N PHE A 3 -33.37 15.81 43.70
CA PHE A 3 -33.81 15.39 42.37
C PHE A 3 -32.93 15.95 41.24
N LYS A 4 -32.46 17.20 41.39
CA LYS A 4 -31.62 17.88 40.39
C LYS A 4 -30.24 17.26 40.29
N THR A 5 -29.63 16.87 41.42
CA THR A 5 -28.32 16.17 41.46
C THR A 5 -28.40 14.72 40.96
N LYS A 6 -29.48 13.99 41.25
CA LYS A 6 -29.69 12.63 40.72
C LYS A 6 -29.94 12.64 39.20
N PHE A 7 -30.71 13.61 38.71
CA PHE A 7 -30.93 13.81 37.27
C PHE A 7 -29.64 14.19 36.54
N LEU A 8 -28.84 15.10 37.10
CA LEU A 8 -27.54 15.50 36.53
C LEU A 8 -26.55 14.32 36.47
N GLY A 9 -26.49 13.49 37.52
CA GLY A 9 -25.66 12.30 37.54
C GLY A 9 -26.09 11.24 36.52
N LEU A 10 -27.39 11.12 36.27
CA LEU A 10 -27.93 10.22 35.25
C LEU A 10 -27.62 10.73 33.84
N SER A 11 -27.79 12.02 33.57
CA SER A 11 -27.46 12.63 32.27
C SER A 11 -25.96 12.52 31.95
N LEU A 12 -25.09 12.72 32.93
CA LEU A 12 -23.63 12.55 32.79
C LEU A 12 -23.24 11.12 32.40
N LYS A 13 -23.90 10.10 32.97
CA LYS A 13 -23.64 8.70 32.60
C LYS A 13 -24.08 8.37 31.18
N PHE A 14 -25.23 8.90 30.74
CA PHE A 14 -25.67 8.75 29.35
C PHE A 14 -24.72 9.42 28.36
N ILE A 15 -24.26 10.64 28.67
CA ILE A 15 -23.26 11.35 27.84
C ILE A 15 -21.96 10.54 27.78
N ALA A 16 -21.45 10.07 28.93
CA ALA A 16 -20.22 9.28 28.97
C ALA A 16 -20.35 7.95 28.22
N LEU A 17 -21.51 7.28 28.28
CA LEU A 17 -21.78 6.07 27.52
C LEU A 17 -21.79 6.36 26.01
N PHE A 18 -22.46 7.44 25.60
CA PHE A 18 -22.49 7.86 24.21
C PHE A 18 -21.08 8.14 23.69
N ILE A 19 -20.27 8.90 24.45
CA ILE A 19 -18.88 9.19 24.09
C ILE A 19 -18.07 7.88 23.97
N ALA A 20 -18.24 6.93 24.88
CA ALA A 20 -17.50 5.68 24.87
C ALA A 20 -17.75 4.81 23.61
N ILE A 21 -18.91 4.96 22.96
CA ILE A 21 -19.28 4.19 21.75
C ILE A 21 -19.05 4.96 20.44
N ILE A 22 -18.71 6.27 20.48
CA ILE A 22 -18.40 7.08 19.29
C ILE A 22 -17.38 6.40 18.37
N PRO A 23 -16.24 5.83 18.85
CA PRO A 23 -15.27 5.20 17.95
C PRO A 23 -15.86 4.07 17.10
N ALA A 24 -16.82 3.31 17.64
CA ALA A 24 -17.49 2.24 16.91
C ALA A 24 -18.37 2.79 15.79
N PHE A 25 -19.14 3.85 16.06
CA PHE A 25 -19.97 4.51 15.03
C PHE A 25 -19.14 5.16 13.94
N LEU A 26 -18.04 5.82 14.30
CA LEU A 26 -17.11 6.40 13.32
C LEU A 26 -16.52 5.32 12.42
N LEU A 27 -16.02 4.22 13.00
CA LEU A 27 -15.47 3.13 12.19
C LEU A 27 -16.55 2.49 11.30
N ALA A 28 -17.77 2.26 11.83
CA ALA A 28 -18.86 1.72 11.03
C ALA A 28 -19.17 2.60 9.82
N HIS A 29 -19.22 3.92 10.01
CA HIS A 29 -19.37 4.88 8.91
C HIS A 29 -18.22 4.75 7.89
N PHE A 30 -16.97 4.71 8.34
CA PHE A 30 -15.83 4.59 7.43
C PHE A 30 -15.77 3.23 6.70
N ILE A 31 -16.21 2.14 7.31
CA ILE A 31 -16.36 0.85 6.60
C ILE A 31 -17.43 0.98 5.51
N ILE A 32 -18.61 1.51 5.83
CA ILE A 32 -19.70 1.67 4.85
C ILE A 32 -19.28 2.54 3.65
N VAL A 33 -18.53 3.61 3.90
CA VAL A 33 -18.10 4.54 2.84
C VAL A 33 -16.93 3.99 2.01
N ASN A 34 -16.07 3.15 2.58
CA ASN A 34 -14.82 2.70 1.93
C ASN A 34 -14.81 1.23 1.48
N ALA A 35 -15.79 0.42 1.90
CA ALA A 35 -15.87 -0.97 1.48
C ALA A 35 -16.27 -1.09 0.00
N VAL A 36 -15.45 -1.80 -0.78
CA VAL A 36 -15.69 -2.07 -2.20
C VAL A 36 -16.05 -3.54 -2.36
N ASN A 37 -17.18 -3.81 -3.04
CA ASN A 37 -17.56 -5.18 -3.37
C ASN A 37 -16.72 -5.68 -4.57
N VAL A 38 -15.58 -6.30 -4.27
CA VAL A 38 -14.69 -6.97 -5.24
C VAL A 38 -13.89 -8.06 -4.51
N PRO A 39 -13.83 -9.31 -5.01
CA PRO A 39 -13.01 -10.34 -4.40
C PRO A 39 -11.53 -9.96 -4.49
N PHE A 40 -10.83 -10.03 -3.36
CA PHE A 40 -9.44 -9.62 -3.25
C PHE A 40 -8.57 -10.70 -2.61
N TRP A 41 -7.46 -11.04 -3.28
CA TRP A 41 -6.48 -12.01 -2.81
C TRP A 41 -7.12 -13.34 -2.43
N ASP A 42 -6.98 -13.78 -1.19
CA ASP A 42 -7.44 -15.08 -0.71
C ASP A 42 -8.95 -15.28 -0.85
N ASP A 43 -9.77 -14.23 -1.05
CA ASP A 43 -11.21 -14.36 -1.31
C ASP A 43 -11.47 -15.27 -2.54
N TRP A 44 -10.59 -15.24 -3.55
CA TRP A 44 -10.65 -16.06 -4.76
C TRP A 44 -10.51 -17.56 -4.48
N ASP A 45 -9.85 -17.92 -3.38
CA ASP A 45 -9.64 -19.31 -2.98
C ASP A 45 -10.62 -19.70 -1.86
N VAL A 46 -10.77 -18.85 -0.84
CA VAL A 46 -11.64 -19.08 0.32
C VAL A 46 -12.58 -17.87 0.51
N PRO A 47 -13.88 -18.00 0.17
CA PRO A 47 -14.60 -19.22 -0.22
C PRO A 47 -14.62 -19.52 -1.73
N GLY A 48 -13.97 -18.74 -2.60
CA GLY A 48 -14.19 -18.78 -4.06
C GLY A 48 -14.21 -20.17 -4.71
N ILE A 49 -13.26 -21.05 -4.38
CA ILE A 49 -13.21 -22.42 -4.92
C ILE A 49 -14.44 -23.25 -4.48
N ILE A 50 -14.87 -23.10 -3.24
CA ILE A 50 -16.05 -23.81 -2.72
C ILE A 50 -17.33 -23.32 -3.41
N LEU A 51 -17.40 -22.01 -3.68
CA LEU A 51 -18.56 -21.43 -4.35
C LEU A 51 -18.70 -21.91 -5.80
N ILE A 52 -17.59 -22.04 -6.54
CA ILE A 52 -17.60 -22.65 -7.88
C ILE A 52 -18.04 -24.11 -7.82
N LYS A 53 -17.54 -24.87 -6.85
CA LYS A 53 -17.94 -26.28 -6.67
C LYS A 53 -19.45 -26.41 -6.42
N LEU A 54 -20.00 -25.55 -5.57
CA LEU A 54 -21.43 -25.53 -5.25
C LEU A 54 -22.30 -25.14 -6.45
N SER A 55 -21.86 -24.20 -7.29
CA SER A 55 -22.62 -23.81 -8.49
C SER A 55 -22.68 -24.90 -9.55
N GLN A 56 -21.71 -25.82 -9.54
CA GLN A 56 -21.67 -27.00 -10.40
C GLN A 56 -22.51 -28.17 -9.87
N ASN A 57 -23.40 -27.93 -8.89
CA ASN A 57 -24.21 -28.96 -8.19
C ASN A 57 -23.38 -30.09 -7.55
N SER A 58 -22.09 -29.87 -7.30
CA SER A 58 -21.25 -30.84 -6.62
C SER A 58 -21.44 -30.76 -5.11
N PRO A 59 -21.59 -31.90 -4.39
CA PRO A 59 -21.86 -31.88 -2.97
C PRO A 59 -20.67 -31.31 -2.18
N LEU A 60 -20.98 -30.51 -1.16
CA LEU A 60 -20.02 -30.04 -0.18
C LEU A 60 -19.63 -31.19 0.75
N THR A 61 -18.34 -31.52 0.81
CA THR A 61 -17.82 -32.58 1.67
C THR A 61 -17.20 -31.99 2.94
N PHE A 62 -17.09 -32.81 4.00
CA PHE A 62 -16.36 -32.42 5.21
C PHE A 62 -14.90 -32.07 4.91
N GLN A 63 -14.29 -32.75 3.93
CA GLN A 63 -12.92 -32.49 3.50
C GLN A 63 -12.76 -31.07 2.93
N ASP A 64 -13.72 -30.58 2.15
CA ASP A 64 -13.67 -29.21 1.61
C ASP A 64 -13.65 -28.16 2.74
N LEU A 65 -14.41 -28.41 3.80
CA LEU A 65 -14.52 -27.51 4.95
C LEU A 65 -13.25 -27.51 5.81
N ILE A 66 -12.66 -28.69 6.09
CA ILE A 66 -11.47 -28.81 6.93
C ILE A 66 -10.14 -28.65 6.16
N ALA A 67 -10.19 -28.60 4.82
CA ALA A 67 -9.02 -28.42 3.98
C ALA A 67 -8.23 -27.16 4.38
N GLN A 68 -6.92 -27.33 4.41
CA GLN A 68 -5.95 -26.30 4.72
C GLN A 68 -5.95 -25.22 3.62
N HIS A 69 -5.89 -23.95 4.03
CA HIS A 69 -5.59 -22.80 3.17
C HIS A 69 -4.52 -21.97 3.84
N ASN A 70 -3.36 -21.81 3.18
CA ASN A 70 -2.13 -21.27 3.78
C ASN A 70 -1.80 -22.00 5.10
N ASP A 71 -1.47 -21.27 6.16
CA ASP A 71 -1.14 -21.84 7.47
C ASP A 71 -2.37 -22.27 8.30
N SER A 72 -3.60 -22.20 7.76
CA SER A 72 -4.83 -22.38 8.55
C SER A 72 -5.85 -23.37 8.01
N ARG A 73 -6.44 -24.14 8.94
CA ARG A 73 -7.70 -24.85 8.69
C ARG A 73 -8.88 -24.00 9.14
N LYS A 74 -9.62 -23.48 8.16
CA LYS A 74 -10.63 -22.43 8.36
C LYS A 74 -12.06 -22.98 8.37
N PHE A 75 -12.31 -24.09 9.05
CA PHE A 75 -13.61 -24.79 9.05
C PHE A 75 -14.78 -23.86 9.39
N PHE A 76 -14.75 -23.21 10.56
CA PHE A 76 -15.86 -22.36 10.99
C PHE A 76 -15.98 -21.10 10.15
N THR A 77 -14.85 -20.53 9.74
CA THR A 77 -14.85 -19.35 8.87
C THR A 77 -15.42 -19.67 7.49
N LYS A 78 -15.09 -20.83 6.90
CA LYS A 78 -15.68 -21.30 5.63
C LYS A 78 -17.20 -21.43 5.73
N LEU A 79 -17.73 -21.95 6.84
CA LEU A 79 -19.18 -22.00 7.06
C LEU A 79 -19.82 -20.61 7.08
N ILE A 80 -19.19 -19.63 7.74
CA ILE A 80 -19.65 -18.23 7.75
C ILE A 80 -19.61 -17.67 6.32
N PHE A 81 -18.51 -17.84 5.59
CA PHE A 81 -18.38 -17.34 4.23
C PHE A 81 -19.41 -17.93 3.27
N ILE A 82 -19.62 -19.25 3.30
CA ILE A 82 -20.62 -19.94 2.47
C ILE A 82 -22.02 -19.45 2.80
N GLY A 83 -22.36 -19.35 4.10
CA GLY A 83 -23.65 -18.85 4.55
C GLY A 83 -23.91 -17.41 4.10
N LEU A 84 -22.92 -16.52 4.24
CA LEU A 84 -23.03 -15.14 3.76
C LEU A 84 -23.14 -15.08 2.24
N ALA A 85 -22.30 -15.82 1.52
CA ALA A 85 -22.32 -15.82 0.06
C ALA A 85 -23.68 -16.24 -0.51
N TYR A 86 -24.32 -17.24 0.11
CA TYR A 86 -25.67 -17.66 -0.25
C TYR A 86 -26.73 -16.58 0.03
N LEU A 87 -26.63 -15.88 1.17
CA LEU A 87 -27.60 -14.86 1.58
C LEU A 87 -27.46 -13.53 0.84
N THR A 88 -26.25 -13.20 0.34
CA THR A 88 -25.92 -11.86 -0.15
C THR A 88 -25.41 -11.86 -1.59
N ASN A 89 -25.53 -12.99 -2.29
CA ASN A 89 -24.99 -13.18 -3.63
C ASN A 89 -23.48 -12.88 -3.72
N TRP A 90 -22.73 -13.39 -2.75
CA TRP A 90 -21.29 -13.19 -2.55
C TRP A 90 -20.81 -11.74 -2.50
N ASP A 91 -21.63 -10.86 -1.91
CA ASP A 91 -21.16 -9.51 -1.60
C ASP A 91 -20.14 -9.53 -0.44
N VAL A 92 -18.88 -9.27 -0.78
CA VAL A 92 -17.74 -9.36 0.14
C VAL A 92 -17.76 -8.30 1.25
N ARG A 93 -18.66 -7.31 1.18
CA ARG A 93 -18.82 -6.30 2.24
C ARG A 93 -19.48 -6.86 3.50
N TYR A 94 -20.27 -7.94 3.39
CA TYR A 94 -20.91 -8.55 4.55
C TYR A 94 -19.93 -9.29 5.48
N PRO A 95 -18.94 -10.05 4.97
CA PRO A 95 -17.81 -10.49 5.77
C PRO A 95 -17.11 -9.36 6.53
N MET A 96 -16.92 -8.18 5.91
CA MET A 96 -16.35 -6.99 6.57
C MET A 96 -17.26 -6.47 7.70
N LEU A 97 -18.58 -6.49 7.51
CA LEU A 97 -19.56 -6.20 8.56
C LEU A 97 -19.45 -7.21 9.72
N VAL A 98 -19.26 -8.50 9.43
CA VAL A 98 -19.07 -9.53 10.48
C VAL A 98 -17.80 -9.27 11.29
N SER A 99 -16.70 -8.83 10.66
CA SER A 99 -15.50 -8.36 11.38
C SER A 99 -15.84 -7.24 12.37
N PHE A 100 -16.64 -6.26 11.95
CA PHE A 100 -17.12 -5.18 12.82
C PHE A 100 -17.99 -5.71 13.98
N LEU A 101 -18.93 -6.61 13.71
CA LEU A 101 -19.78 -7.21 14.76
C LEU A 101 -18.97 -8.02 15.77
N LEU A 102 -17.92 -8.73 15.33
CA LEU A 102 -16.98 -9.41 16.23
C LEU A 102 -16.19 -8.41 17.08
N ALA A 103 -15.79 -7.27 16.52
CA ALA A 103 -15.17 -6.18 17.28
C ALA A 103 -16.12 -5.59 18.34
N CYS A 104 -17.41 -5.43 18.01
CA CYS A 104 -18.43 -5.06 18.98
C CYS A 104 -18.57 -6.09 20.10
N LEU A 105 -18.54 -7.39 19.78
CA LEU A 105 -18.55 -8.46 20.79
C LEU A 105 -17.32 -8.39 21.71
N ILE A 106 -16.12 -8.14 21.16
CA ILE A 106 -14.89 -7.98 21.93
C ILE A 106 -15.00 -6.78 22.89
N SER A 107 -15.45 -5.63 22.39
CA SER A 107 -15.68 -4.42 23.20
C SER A 107 -16.70 -4.68 24.31
N PHE A 108 -17.81 -5.35 24.00
CA PHE A 108 -18.82 -5.74 24.97
C PHE A 108 -18.27 -6.69 26.04
N ASN A 109 -17.48 -7.69 25.65
CA ASN A 109 -16.85 -8.62 26.59
C ASN A 109 -15.90 -7.88 27.53
N ILE A 110 -15.10 -6.94 27.01
CA ILE A 110 -14.21 -6.11 27.84
C ILE A 110 -15.01 -5.21 28.78
N PHE A 111 -16.12 -4.62 28.32
CA PHE A 111 -17.04 -3.91 29.19
C PHE A 111 -17.55 -4.80 30.34
N LYS A 112 -17.99 -6.02 30.04
CA LYS A 112 -18.45 -6.97 31.05
C LYS A 112 -17.34 -7.36 32.03
N LEU A 113 -16.14 -7.65 31.55
CA LEU A 113 -14.99 -7.95 32.40
C LEU A 113 -14.67 -6.77 33.33
N SER A 114 -14.70 -5.54 32.81
CA SER A 114 -14.42 -4.34 33.60
C SER A 114 -15.45 -4.11 34.71
N GLN A 115 -16.74 -4.41 34.47
CA GLN A 115 -17.79 -4.41 35.50
C GLN A 115 -17.54 -5.45 36.59
N LEU A 116 -17.01 -6.62 36.22
CA LEU A 116 -16.73 -7.73 37.13
C LEU A 116 -15.45 -7.49 37.96
N THR A 117 -14.47 -6.77 37.43
CA THR A 117 -13.18 -6.57 38.11
C THR A 117 -13.03 -5.24 38.85
N LEU A 118 -13.58 -4.10 38.40
CA LEU A 118 -13.24 -2.79 38.99
C LEU A 118 -14.35 -2.16 39.86
N SER A 119 -15.63 -2.23 39.44
CA SER A 119 -16.89 -1.92 40.17
C SER A 119 -18.04 -1.69 39.18
N LYS A 120 -19.30 -1.58 39.65
CA LYS A 120 -20.47 -1.30 38.80
C LYS A 120 -20.47 0.16 38.28
N THR A 121 -20.39 0.32 36.95
CA THR A 121 -20.78 1.50 36.13
C THR A 121 -20.66 2.90 36.76
N ASP A 122 -19.42 3.30 37.04
CA ASP A 122 -19.04 4.70 37.33
C ASP A 122 -18.41 5.37 36.10
N ILE A 123 -18.33 6.71 36.11
CA ILE A 123 -17.77 7.50 34.99
C ILE A 123 -16.37 7.05 34.60
N LEU A 124 -15.55 6.64 35.59
CA LEU A 124 -14.22 6.07 35.35
C LEU A 124 -14.29 4.85 34.42
N LEU A 125 -15.25 3.95 34.62
CA LEU A 125 -15.40 2.75 33.80
C LEU A 125 -15.68 3.12 32.34
N LEU A 126 -16.59 4.08 32.12
CA LEU A 126 -16.94 4.57 30.79
C LEU A 126 -15.74 5.26 30.11
N PHE A 127 -14.90 5.96 30.89
CA PHE A 127 -13.65 6.52 30.39
C PHE A 127 -12.64 5.43 29.98
N LEU A 128 -12.45 4.37 30.77
CA LEU A 128 -11.57 3.26 30.39
C LEU A 128 -12.08 2.54 29.12
N ILE A 129 -13.40 2.44 28.97
CA ILE A 129 -14.03 1.85 27.78
C ILE A 129 -13.87 2.76 26.56
N LEU A 130 -13.96 4.08 26.71
CA LEU A 130 -13.60 5.02 25.64
C LEU A 130 -12.16 4.77 25.16
N LEU A 131 -11.19 4.71 26.08
CA LEU A 131 -9.79 4.45 25.73
C LEU A 131 -9.61 3.10 25.04
N THR A 132 -10.34 2.07 25.49
CA THR A 132 -10.33 0.74 24.87
C THR A 132 -10.90 0.78 23.46
N ASN A 133 -12.03 1.46 23.26
CA ASN A 133 -12.72 1.54 21.97
C ASN A 133 -11.95 2.37 20.94
N LEU A 134 -11.17 3.36 21.36
CA LEU A 134 -10.23 4.05 20.48
C LEU A 134 -9.18 3.10 19.87
N LEU A 135 -8.77 2.05 20.60
CA LEU A 135 -7.84 1.04 20.11
C LEU A 135 -8.53 -0.07 19.30
N ILE A 136 -9.67 -0.59 19.79
CA ILE A 136 -10.41 -1.67 19.11
C ILE A 136 -10.93 -1.21 17.76
N PHE A 137 -11.48 -0.01 17.67
CA PHE A 137 -12.12 0.53 16.48
C PHE A 137 -11.20 1.49 15.70
N SER A 138 -9.89 1.29 15.78
CA SER A 138 -8.92 2.09 15.02
C SER A 138 -8.99 1.77 13.51
N PRO A 139 -9.13 2.77 12.61
CA PRO A 139 -9.29 2.58 11.16
C PRO A 139 -8.00 2.19 10.42
N VAL A 140 -6.85 2.09 11.12
CA VAL A 140 -5.52 1.92 10.49
C VAL A 140 -5.31 0.55 9.85
N SER A 141 -6.09 -0.44 10.28
CA SER A 141 -5.97 -1.80 9.77
C SER A 141 -6.69 -2.00 8.44
N GLU A 142 -5.97 -2.55 7.45
CA GLU A 142 -6.55 -2.98 6.17
C GLU A 142 -7.57 -4.12 6.33
N ASN A 143 -7.56 -4.81 7.48
CA ASN A 143 -8.50 -5.90 7.78
C ASN A 143 -9.97 -5.46 7.80
N TRP A 144 -10.24 -4.17 8.00
CA TRP A 144 -11.60 -3.63 7.95
C TRP A 144 -12.20 -3.63 6.54
N LEU A 145 -11.35 -3.59 5.50
CA LEU A 145 -11.74 -3.49 4.10
C LEU A 145 -11.33 -4.73 3.29
N TRP A 146 -11.12 -5.86 3.97
CA TRP A 146 -10.72 -7.13 3.37
C TRP A 146 -11.56 -8.28 3.93
N SER A 147 -12.39 -8.89 3.06
CA SER A 147 -13.41 -9.87 3.45
C SER A 147 -12.87 -11.03 4.27
N ILE A 148 -11.79 -11.67 3.80
CA ILE A 148 -11.25 -12.85 4.49
C ILE A 148 -10.79 -12.55 5.93
N GLN A 149 -10.47 -11.30 6.26
CA GLN A 149 -9.82 -10.93 7.51
C GLN A 149 -10.72 -11.03 8.75
N LEU A 150 -12.00 -11.39 8.61
CA LEU A 150 -12.83 -11.77 9.77
C LEU A 150 -12.21 -12.92 10.58
N VAL A 151 -11.36 -13.75 9.94
CA VAL A 151 -10.54 -14.79 10.60
C VAL A 151 -9.69 -14.24 11.76
N VAL A 152 -9.27 -12.99 11.69
CA VAL A 152 -8.40 -12.35 12.69
C VAL A 152 -9.16 -12.04 13.98
N PHE A 153 -10.46 -11.75 13.87
CA PHE A 153 -11.29 -11.33 15.01
C PHE A 153 -11.87 -12.51 15.80
N ILE A 154 -12.12 -13.65 15.15
CA ILE A 154 -12.74 -14.82 15.80
C ILE A 154 -11.92 -15.31 17.02
N PRO A 155 -10.59 -15.50 16.93
CA PRO A 155 -9.80 -15.98 18.08
C PRO A 155 -9.94 -15.12 19.33
N ILE A 156 -9.82 -13.81 19.20
CA ILE A 156 -9.89 -12.91 20.35
C ILE A 156 -11.33 -12.71 20.84
N ALA A 157 -12.32 -12.77 19.96
CA ALA A 157 -13.72 -12.84 20.37
C ALA A 157 -13.99 -14.10 21.22
N CYS A 158 -13.43 -15.26 20.84
CA CYS A 158 -13.52 -16.49 21.61
C CYS A 158 -12.79 -16.38 22.96
N ILE A 159 -11.56 -15.86 22.98
CA ILE A 159 -10.77 -15.69 24.22
C ILE A 159 -11.49 -14.76 25.19
N THR A 160 -11.93 -13.58 24.75
CA THR A 160 -12.65 -12.64 25.62
C THR A 160 -13.99 -13.19 26.09
N SER A 161 -14.69 -13.98 25.26
CA SER A 161 -15.91 -14.69 25.66
C SER A 161 -15.62 -15.78 26.71
N CYS A 162 -14.54 -16.54 26.56
CA CYS A 162 -14.07 -17.47 27.59
C CYS A 162 -13.83 -16.75 28.91
N LEU A 163 -13.15 -15.60 28.90
CA LEU A 163 -12.93 -14.82 30.12
C LEU A 163 -14.25 -14.40 30.78
N VAL A 164 -15.23 -13.89 30.03
CA VAL A 164 -16.54 -13.55 30.59
C VAL A 164 -17.24 -14.77 31.19
N VAL A 165 -17.18 -15.92 30.51
CA VAL A 165 -17.76 -17.20 30.98
C VAL A 165 -17.10 -17.65 32.28
N LEU A 166 -15.77 -17.56 32.39
CA LEU A 166 -15.05 -17.99 33.59
C LEU A 166 -15.44 -17.17 34.84
N TYR A 167 -15.75 -15.89 34.67
CA TYR A 167 -16.22 -14.99 35.73
C TYR A 167 -17.74 -14.99 35.93
N SER A 168 -18.49 -15.79 35.15
CA SER A 168 -19.94 -15.93 35.33
C SER A 168 -20.31 -16.81 36.53
N SER A 169 -21.59 -16.85 36.87
CA SER A 169 -22.15 -17.72 37.92
C SER A 169 -22.43 -19.16 37.45
N LEU A 170 -22.03 -19.53 36.23
CA LEU A 170 -22.25 -20.89 35.69
C LEU A 170 -21.46 -21.96 36.48
N LYS A 171 -21.94 -23.21 36.42
CA LYS A 171 -21.24 -24.37 37.01
C LYS A 171 -19.89 -24.59 36.32
N ASN A 172 -18.87 -25.04 37.06
CA ASN A 172 -17.50 -25.21 36.55
C ASN A 172 -17.41 -26.16 35.33
N ASN A 173 -18.20 -27.24 35.31
CA ASN A 173 -18.23 -28.15 34.16
C ASN A 173 -18.81 -27.47 32.91
N ILE A 174 -19.82 -26.61 33.07
CA ILE A 174 -20.42 -25.85 31.96
C ILE A 174 -19.43 -24.80 31.46
N LYS A 175 -18.75 -24.09 32.37
CA LYS A 175 -17.67 -23.15 32.02
C LYS A 175 -16.58 -23.84 31.20
N PHE A 176 -16.13 -25.01 31.66
CA PHE A 176 -15.14 -25.83 30.96
C PHE A 176 -15.60 -26.21 29.54
N VAL A 177 -16.80 -26.76 29.39
CA VAL A 177 -17.34 -27.18 28.08
C VAL A 177 -17.46 -25.99 27.14
N ILE A 178 -18.01 -24.86 27.58
CA ILE A 178 -18.13 -23.65 26.75
C ILE A 178 -16.74 -23.15 26.33
N CYS A 179 -15.78 -23.07 27.26
CA CYS A 179 -14.42 -22.63 26.94
C CYS A 179 -13.70 -23.59 25.98
N ALA A 180 -13.90 -24.90 26.11
CA ALA A 180 -13.34 -25.88 25.20
C ALA A 180 -13.93 -25.76 23.79
N ILE A 181 -15.27 -25.58 23.68
CA ILE A 181 -15.94 -25.32 22.40
C ILE A 181 -15.42 -24.05 21.75
N LEU A 182 -15.33 -22.94 22.51
CA LEU A 182 -14.81 -21.67 22.00
C LEU A 182 -13.32 -21.79 21.58
N ALA A 183 -12.50 -22.54 22.32
CA ALA A 183 -11.11 -22.78 21.94
C ALA A 183 -10.98 -23.64 20.66
N THR A 184 -11.87 -24.62 20.47
CA THR A 184 -11.99 -25.36 19.20
C THR A 184 -12.44 -24.46 18.05
N ILE A 185 -13.48 -23.64 18.25
CA ILE A 185 -13.94 -22.66 17.24
C ILE A 185 -12.80 -21.73 16.83
N SER A 186 -12.10 -21.17 17.82
CA SER A 186 -10.91 -20.35 17.63
C SER A 186 -9.86 -21.06 16.79
N THR A 187 -9.47 -22.28 17.17
CA THR A 187 -8.44 -23.10 16.49
C THR A 187 -8.75 -23.37 15.02
N TYR A 188 -10.00 -23.71 14.71
CA TYR A 188 -10.45 -24.02 13.35
C TYR A 188 -11.06 -22.81 12.62
N SER A 189 -10.79 -21.59 13.08
CA SER A 189 -11.10 -20.35 12.36
C SER A 189 -9.84 -19.69 11.80
N TYR A 190 -8.75 -19.72 12.58
CA TYR A 190 -7.45 -19.17 12.20
C TYR A 190 -6.33 -19.80 13.03
N ALA A 191 -5.12 -19.94 12.48
CA ALA A 191 -3.99 -20.62 13.15
C ALA A 191 -3.69 -20.06 14.55
N ASN A 192 -3.70 -18.73 14.70
CA ASN A 192 -3.44 -18.06 15.98
C ASN A 192 -4.51 -18.39 17.04
N GLY A 193 -5.64 -18.99 16.63
CA GLY A 193 -6.69 -19.43 17.52
C GLY A 193 -6.30 -20.56 18.47
N MET A 194 -5.23 -21.31 18.17
CA MET A 194 -4.65 -22.28 19.10
C MET A 194 -4.20 -21.66 20.42
N LEU A 195 -3.85 -20.36 20.40
CA LEU A 195 -3.46 -19.62 21.61
C LEU A 195 -4.57 -19.61 22.67
N ALA A 196 -5.85 -19.79 22.29
CA ALA A 196 -6.94 -19.88 23.25
C ALA A 196 -6.73 -21.02 24.27
N TRP A 197 -6.19 -22.16 23.84
CA TRP A 197 -5.90 -23.28 24.74
C TRP A 197 -4.82 -22.93 25.77
N ILE A 198 -3.78 -22.21 25.34
CA ILE A 198 -2.63 -21.83 26.16
C ILE A 198 -3.01 -20.70 27.12
N ILE A 199 -3.71 -19.68 26.63
CA ILE A 199 -4.08 -18.49 27.42
C ILE A 199 -5.08 -18.84 28.51
N ILE A 200 -6.06 -19.70 28.23
CA ILE A 200 -7.11 -20.05 29.18
C ILE A 200 -6.63 -21.09 30.22
N PHE A 201 -5.65 -21.93 29.89
CA PHE A 201 -5.21 -23.01 30.77
C PHE A 201 -4.78 -22.56 32.19
N PRO A 202 -3.91 -21.53 32.37
CA PRO A 202 -3.56 -21.04 33.71
C PRO A 202 -4.78 -20.56 34.51
N LEU A 203 -5.79 -19.99 33.85
CA LEU A 203 -6.97 -19.44 34.53
C LEU A 203 -7.83 -20.54 35.16
N LEU A 204 -7.87 -21.74 34.55
CA LEU A 204 -8.51 -22.91 35.13
C LEU A 204 -7.83 -23.37 36.43
N ILE A 205 -6.56 -23.01 36.61
CA ILE A 205 -5.78 -23.33 37.81
C ILE A 205 -5.93 -22.23 38.87
N PHE A 206 -5.81 -20.96 38.48
CA PHE A 206 -5.63 -19.85 39.40
C PHE A 206 -6.92 -19.13 39.83
N LEU A 207 -8.04 -19.32 39.11
CA LEU A 207 -9.31 -18.69 39.53
C LEU A 207 -9.87 -19.36 40.80
N PRO A 208 -10.07 -18.59 41.89
CA PRO A 208 -10.56 -19.11 43.18
C PRO A 208 -11.95 -19.76 43.09
N ASP A 209 -12.85 -19.21 42.26
CA ASP A 209 -14.21 -19.73 42.09
C ASP A 209 -14.26 -21.07 41.33
N LEU A 210 -13.19 -21.40 40.61
CA LEU A 210 -13.00 -22.72 39.98
C LEU A 210 -12.38 -23.73 40.96
N SER A 211 -12.13 -23.34 42.23
CA SER A 211 -11.67 -24.26 43.26
C SER A 211 -12.74 -25.30 43.55
N LEU A 212 -12.67 -26.38 42.78
CA LEU A 212 -13.41 -27.59 43.07
C LEU A 212 -13.03 -28.03 44.49
N LYS A 213 -14.04 -28.40 45.28
CA LYS A 213 -13.87 -28.81 46.70
C LYS A 213 -12.82 -29.92 46.88
N SER A 214 -12.50 -30.68 45.82
CA SER A 214 -11.45 -31.70 45.83
C SER A 214 -10.42 -31.48 44.71
N TRP A 215 -9.14 -31.70 45.04
CA TRP A 215 -8.03 -31.73 44.08
C TRP A 215 -8.25 -32.77 42.96
N LYS A 216 -8.93 -33.88 43.26
CA LYS A 216 -9.28 -34.92 42.27
C LYS A 216 -10.11 -34.36 41.12
N SER A 217 -11.19 -33.63 41.41
CA SER A 217 -12.03 -33.04 40.37
C SER A 217 -11.27 -32.00 39.54
N LYS A 218 -10.39 -31.20 40.18
CA LYS A 218 -9.53 -30.22 39.49
C LYS A 218 -8.55 -30.90 38.54
N LYS A 219 -7.92 -31.99 38.97
CA LYS A 219 -7.04 -32.82 38.15
C LYS A 219 -7.78 -33.38 36.92
N ILE A 220 -9.01 -33.87 37.09
CA ILE A 220 -9.84 -34.37 35.99
C ILE A 220 -10.12 -33.28 34.95
N LEU A 221 -10.51 -32.07 35.37
CA LEU A 221 -10.72 -30.96 34.43
C LEU A 221 -9.44 -30.57 33.69
N LEU A 222 -8.29 -30.53 34.37
CA LEU A 222 -7.01 -30.19 33.72
C LEU A 222 -6.58 -31.28 32.73
N MET A 223 -6.73 -32.56 33.09
CA MET A 223 -6.50 -33.68 32.18
C MET A 223 -7.46 -33.64 30.99
N GLY A 224 -8.73 -33.31 31.22
CA GLY A 224 -9.71 -33.09 30.16
C GLY A 224 -9.31 -31.95 29.22
N TRP A 225 -8.86 -30.82 29.77
CA TRP A 225 -8.37 -29.68 28.96
C TRP A 225 -7.19 -30.08 28.09
N LEU A 226 -6.22 -30.79 28.68
CA LEU A 226 -5.03 -31.25 27.97
C LEU A 226 -5.40 -32.27 26.89
N ALA A 227 -6.31 -33.21 27.18
CA ALA A 227 -6.80 -34.17 26.20
C ALA A 227 -7.53 -33.48 25.03
N CYS A 228 -8.40 -32.51 25.31
CA CYS A 228 -9.06 -31.72 24.27
C CYS A 228 -8.05 -30.90 23.44
N PHE A 229 -7.07 -30.28 24.09
CA PHE A 229 -6.01 -29.54 23.41
C PHE A 229 -5.20 -30.45 22.49
N THR A 230 -4.70 -31.57 23.00
CA THR A 230 -3.94 -32.55 22.21
C THR A 230 -4.78 -33.08 21.04
N ALA A 231 -6.04 -33.45 21.27
CA ALA A 231 -6.91 -33.91 20.19
C ALA A 231 -7.11 -32.85 19.09
N ASN A 232 -7.35 -31.58 19.46
CA ASN A 232 -7.51 -30.49 18.50
C ASN A 232 -6.23 -30.25 17.70
N ILE A 233 -5.06 -30.23 18.35
CA ILE A 233 -3.77 -30.02 17.69
C ILE A 233 -3.42 -31.20 16.77
N SER A 234 -3.58 -32.44 17.24
CA SER A 234 -3.34 -33.63 16.42
C SER A 234 -4.21 -33.66 15.17
N LEU A 235 -5.51 -33.36 15.30
CA LEU A 235 -6.43 -33.27 14.16
C LEU A 235 -6.10 -32.09 13.23
N TYR A 236 -5.69 -30.95 13.79
CA TYR A 236 -5.31 -29.79 12.99
C TYR A 236 -4.07 -30.07 12.13
N PHE A 237 -3.08 -30.78 12.67
CA PHE A 237 -1.85 -31.09 11.93
C PHE A 237 -1.91 -32.40 11.14
N TYR A 238 -3.01 -33.15 11.21
CA TYR A 238 -3.21 -34.36 10.40
C TYR A 238 -3.19 -34.03 8.90
N ASN A 239 -2.21 -34.53 8.14
CA ASN A 239 -2.02 -34.22 6.72
C ASN A 239 -1.80 -32.71 6.44
N PHE A 240 -1.18 -31.99 7.38
CA PHE A 240 -0.82 -30.58 7.20
C PHE A 240 0.48 -30.45 6.38
N HIS A 241 0.44 -29.63 5.35
CA HIS A 241 1.59 -29.37 4.48
C HIS A 241 2.13 -27.98 4.74
N LYS A 242 3.45 -27.83 4.87
CA LYS A 242 4.04 -26.51 5.02
C LYS A 242 3.88 -25.74 3.69
N PRO A 243 3.33 -24.50 3.69
CA PRO A 243 3.20 -23.74 2.44
C PRO A 243 4.56 -23.34 1.87
N ASP A 244 4.75 -23.48 0.56
CA ASP A 244 6.03 -23.25 -0.15
C ASP A 244 6.57 -21.83 0.01
N ILE A 245 5.66 -20.86 0.12
CA ILE A 245 6.00 -19.44 0.25
C ILE A 245 6.54 -19.12 1.66
N THR A 246 6.26 -19.94 2.69
CA THR A 246 6.63 -19.61 4.08
C THR A 246 8.11 -19.87 4.40
N SER A 247 8.81 -18.81 4.81
CA SER A 247 10.15 -18.93 5.41
C SER A 247 10.11 -19.94 6.55
N SER A 248 11.08 -20.87 6.60
CA SER A 248 11.18 -21.80 7.72
C SER A 248 11.20 -21.04 9.05
N PRO A 249 10.35 -21.38 10.04
CA PRO A 249 10.39 -20.76 11.36
C PRO A 249 11.78 -20.82 12.02
N LEU A 250 12.57 -21.83 11.65
CA LEU A 250 13.96 -22.00 12.10
C LEU A 250 14.91 -20.90 11.61
N LYS A 251 14.57 -20.16 10.54
CA LYS A 251 15.38 -19.02 10.07
C LYS A 251 15.42 -17.89 11.11
N VAL A 252 14.45 -17.80 12.01
CA VAL A 252 14.46 -16.82 13.11
C VAL A 252 15.61 -17.08 14.07
N ILE A 253 15.93 -18.35 14.34
CA ILE A 253 17.02 -18.73 15.25
C ILE A 253 18.38 -18.27 14.70
N GLN A 254 18.49 -18.11 13.38
CA GLN A 254 19.68 -17.62 12.70
C GLN A 254 19.78 -16.09 12.68
N GLN A 255 18.74 -15.36 13.11
CA GLN A 255 18.75 -13.90 13.13
C GLN A 255 19.40 -13.35 14.42
N PRO A 256 20.11 -12.21 14.34
CA PRO A 256 20.62 -11.52 15.52
C PRO A 256 19.50 -11.18 16.52
N ILE A 257 19.76 -11.37 17.82
CA ILE A 257 18.77 -11.18 18.89
C ILE A 257 18.18 -9.76 18.92
N ASN A 258 18.97 -8.74 18.58
CA ASN A 258 18.53 -7.35 18.50
C ASN A 258 17.47 -7.14 17.41
N VAL A 259 17.52 -7.88 16.29
CA VAL A 259 16.51 -7.82 15.22
C VAL A 259 15.20 -8.45 15.68
N ILE A 260 15.28 -9.56 16.42
CA ILE A 260 14.11 -10.24 17.00
C ILE A 260 13.43 -9.34 18.04
N ILE A 261 14.22 -8.75 18.94
CA ILE A 261 13.71 -7.80 19.95
C ILE A 261 13.09 -6.58 19.26
N LYS A 262 13.77 -6.01 18.25
CA LYS A 262 13.24 -4.86 17.49
C LYS A 262 11.90 -5.19 16.83
N TYR A 263 11.77 -6.34 16.20
CA TYR A 263 10.51 -6.79 15.60
C TYR A 263 9.41 -6.96 16.65
N PHE A 264 9.72 -7.67 17.73
CA PHE A 264 8.79 -7.94 18.83
C PHE A 264 8.25 -6.64 19.45
N LEU A 265 9.14 -5.69 19.77
CA LEU A 265 8.75 -4.40 20.34
C LEU A 265 7.98 -3.55 19.31
N THR A 266 8.45 -3.49 18.07
CA THR A 266 7.75 -2.77 16.98
C THR A 266 6.32 -3.29 16.81
N PHE A 267 6.13 -4.60 16.78
CA PHE A 267 4.81 -5.23 16.65
C PHE A 267 3.86 -4.79 17.78
N LEU A 268 4.34 -4.81 19.03
CA LEU A 268 3.53 -4.44 20.20
C LEU A 268 3.14 -2.96 20.22
N GLY A 269 4.01 -2.07 19.73
CA GLY A 269 3.73 -0.63 19.68
C GLY A 269 3.08 -0.14 18.37
N ALA A 270 3.02 -0.96 17.32
CA ALA A 270 2.47 -0.59 16.01
C ALA A 270 1.07 0.06 16.04
N PRO A 271 0.11 -0.36 16.90
CA PRO A 271 -1.21 0.27 17.00
C PRO A 271 -1.22 1.73 17.47
N LEU A 272 -0.09 2.26 17.91
CA LEU A 272 0.05 3.64 18.39
C LEU A 272 1.21 4.38 17.69
N GLY A 273 1.93 3.72 16.78
CA GLY A 273 3.14 4.26 16.14
C GLY A 273 2.93 4.92 14.78
N LYS A 274 1.68 5.05 14.29
CA LYS A 274 1.35 5.71 13.00
C LYS A 274 2.10 5.15 11.79
N GLY A 275 2.39 3.86 11.78
CA GLY A 275 3.17 3.21 10.72
C GLY A 275 4.66 3.59 10.70
N ASP A 276 5.14 4.33 11.70
CA ASP A 276 6.56 4.65 11.86
C ASP A 276 7.27 3.60 12.71
N LEU A 277 8.43 3.14 12.24
CA LEU A 277 9.21 2.07 12.88
C LEU A 277 9.75 2.48 14.26
N THR A 278 10.29 3.70 14.37
CA THR A 278 10.93 4.18 15.59
C THR A 278 9.90 4.44 16.68
N ASN A 279 8.80 5.11 16.34
CA ASN A 279 7.69 5.36 17.25
C ASN A 279 7.09 4.05 17.76
N SER A 280 6.83 3.10 16.86
CA SER A 280 6.30 1.78 17.23
C SER A 280 7.25 1.01 18.14
N PHE A 281 8.55 1.04 17.88
CA PHE A 281 9.56 0.42 18.73
C PHE A 281 9.58 1.04 20.15
N VAL A 282 9.63 2.37 20.26
CA VAL A 282 9.68 3.09 21.54
C VAL A 282 8.41 2.83 22.35
N ILE A 283 7.24 2.90 21.72
CA ILE A 283 5.97 2.63 22.39
C ILE A 283 5.92 1.18 22.86
N GLY A 284 6.33 0.22 22.02
CA GLY A 284 6.39 -1.19 22.39
C GLY A 284 7.29 -1.44 23.60
N LEU A 285 8.47 -0.81 23.64
CA LEU A 285 9.38 -0.86 24.79
C LEU A 285 8.69 -0.35 26.06
N ILE A 286 8.01 0.80 26.00
CA ILE A 286 7.29 1.37 27.13
C ILE A 286 6.19 0.41 27.63
N LEU A 287 5.38 -0.16 26.72
CA LEU A 287 4.33 -1.11 27.07
C LEU A 287 4.90 -2.35 27.76
N VAL A 288 6.03 -2.88 27.28
CA VAL A 288 6.72 -4.03 27.88
C VAL A 288 7.27 -3.71 29.27
N ILE A 289 7.86 -2.53 29.46
CA ILE A 289 8.33 -2.09 30.78
C ILE A 289 7.16 -2.03 31.77
N PHE A 290 6.03 -1.42 31.39
CA PHE A 290 4.86 -1.33 32.26
C PHE A 290 4.31 -2.70 32.66
N ILE A 291 4.17 -3.65 31.71
CA ILE A 291 3.65 -4.98 32.05
C ILE A 291 4.63 -5.76 32.94
N ILE A 292 5.95 -5.62 32.74
CA ILE A 292 6.96 -6.23 33.63
C ILE A 292 6.84 -5.68 35.05
N LEU A 293 6.74 -4.35 35.22
CA LEU A 293 6.59 -3.71 36.53
C LEU A 293 5.30 -4.14 37.23
N ILE A 294 4.19 -4.26 36.50
CA ILE A 294 2.91 -4.74 37.04
C ILE A 294 3.00 -6.21 37.46
N CYS A 295 3.59 -7.07 36.63
CA CYS A 295 3.82 -8.47 36.97
C CYS A 295 4.69 -8.60 38.22
N PHE A 296 5.78 -7.84 38.32
CA PHE A 296 6.64 -7.79 39.50
C PHE A 296 5.88 -7.35 40.76
N TYR A 297 5.04 -6.32 40.64
CA TYR A 297 4.19 -5.87 41.73
C TYR A 297 3.20 -6.95 42.20
N LEU A 298 2.55 -7.65 41.26
CA LEU A 298 1.62 -8.73 41.58
C LEU A 298 2.33 -9.93 42.23
N LEU A 299 3.56 -10.24 41.81
CA LEU A 299 4.39 -11.30 42.40
C LEU A 299 4.77 -10.99 43.86
N ILE A 300 5.06 -9.73 44.20
CA ILE A 300 5.33 -9.32 45.59
C ILE A 300 4.04 -9.39 46.43
N ASN A 301 2.87 -9.20 45.82
CA ASN A 301 1.58 -9.10 46.50
C ASN A 301 0.69 -10.35 46.30
N LEU A 302 1.28 -11.54 46.18
CA LEU A 302 0.56 -12.81 45.94
C LEU A 302 -0.43 -13.20 47.06
N SER A 303 -0.27 -12.61 48.24
CA SER A 303 -1.20 -12.74 49.36
C SER A 303 -2.54 -12.04 49.12
N ASN A 304 -2.57 -10.97 48.31
CA ASN A 304 -3.79 -10.22 48.01
C ASN A 304 -4.63 -10.91 46.93
N LYS A 305 -5.44 -11.90 47.35
CA LYS A 305 -6.29 -12.70 46.44
C LYS A 305 -7.29 -11.87 45.64
N LYS A 306 -7.81 -10.78 46.22
CA LYS A 306 -8.74 -9.88 45.53
C LYS A 306 -8.05 -9.16 44.37
N LEU A 307 -6.86 -8.60 44.60
CA LEU A 307 -6.08 -7.94 43.56
C LEU A 307 -5.74 -8.91 42.42
N LEU A 308 -5.27 -10.11 42.75
CA LEU A 308 -4.96 -11.14 41.76
C LEU A 308 -6.18 -11.52 40.92
N TYR A 309 -7.33 -11.78 41.58
CA TYR A 309 -8.58 -12.07 40.90
C TYR A 309 -8.96 -10.96 39.91
N GLN A 310 -8.80 -9.70 40.29
CA GLN A 310 -9.13 -8.56 39.42
C GLN A 310 -8.13 -8.39 38.27
N ALA A 311 -6.87 -8.80 38.43
CA ALA A 311 -5.79 -8.63 37.45
C ALA A 311 -5.74 -9.76 36.39
N ILE A 312 -6.13 -10.98 36.76
CA ILE A 312 -6.05 -12.19 35.92
C ILE A 312 -6.63 -12.02 34.49
N PRO A 313 -7.84 -11.48 34.26
CA PRO A 313 -8.40 -11.46 32.91
C PRO A 313 -7.65 -10.46 32.02
N TRP A 314 -7.12 -9.38 32.60
CA TRP A 314 -6.30 -8.41 31.88
C TRP A 314 -4.93 -8.98 31.54
N LEU A 315 -4.31 -9.78 32.42
CA LEU A 315 -3.08 -10.50 32.10
C LEU A 315 -3.30 -11.52 30.96
N ALA A 316 -4.46 -12.18 30.91
CA ALA A 316 -4.82 -13.07 29.81
C ALA A 316 -5.02 -12.32 28.48
N ILE A 317 -5.60 -11.11 28.51
CA ILE A 317 -5.71 -10.24 27.33
C ILE A 317 -4.33 -9.74 26.88
N ALA A 318 -3.46 -9.37 27.82
CA ALA A 318 -2.08 -8.96 27.52
C ALA A 318 -1.28 -10.10 26.87
N SER A 319 -1.41 -11.33 27.39
CA SER A 319 -0.68 -12.48 26.88
C SER A 319 -1.08 -12.84 25.44
N TYR A 320 -2.31 -12.55 25.03
CA TYR A 320 -2.71 -12.70 23.62
C TYR A 320 -1.82 -11.88 22.68
N SER A 321 -1.65 -10.58 22.93
CA SER A 321 -0.82 -9.73 22.08
C SER A 321 0.66 -10.16 22.12
N ILE A 322 1.18 -10.48 23.31
CA ILE A 322 2.57 -10.94 23.50
C ILE A 322 2.84 -12.25 22.75
N LEU A 323 1.95 -13.24 22.87
CA LEU A 323 2.11 -14.53 22.18
C LEU A 323 1.98 -14.38 20.67
N ASN A 324 1.07 -13.53 20.18
CA ASN A 324 1.00 -13.20 18.75
C ASN A 324 2.28 -12.51 18.26
N ALA A 325 2.85 -11.59 19.03
CA ALA A 325 4.11 -10.94 18.69
C ALA A 325 5.24 -11.97 18.56
N LEU A 326 5.34 -12.91 19.50
CA LEU A 326 6.31 -14.02 19.45
C LEU A 326 6.11 -14.91 18.22
N LEU A 327 4.87 -15.35 17.95
CA LEU A 327 4.58 -16.18 16.78
C LEU A 327 4.92 -15.47 15.47
N THR A 328 4.64 -14.16 15.40
CA THR A 328 4.84 -13.35 14.19
C THR A 328 6.33 -13.06 13.93
N THR A 329 7.20 -13.12 14.94
CA THR A 329 8.67 -13.10 14.72
C THR A 329 9.13 -14.22 13.77
N GLY A 330 8.39 -15.34 13.71
CA GLY A 330 8.51 -16.41 12.71
C GLY A 330 8.61 -15.94 11.25
N ARG A 331 8.12 -14.74 10.97
CA ARG A 331 8.02 -14.14 9.62
C ARG A 331 9.15 -13.18 9.29
N LEU A 332 10.11 -12.96 10.18
CA LEU A 332 11.28 -12.07 9.99
C LEU A 332 12.00 -12.24 8.64
N GLY A 333 11.99 -13.45 8.07
CA GLY A 333 12.59 -13.77 6.77
C GLY A 333 11.96 -13.10 5.54
N PHE A 334 10.84 -12.39 5.68
CA PHE A 334 10.09 -11.77 4.56
C PHE A 334 10.32 -10.27 4.37
N GLY A 335 11.07 -9.60 5.26
CA GLY A 335 11.25 -8.14 5.16
C GLY A 335 11.85 -7.47 6.39
N GLY A 336 12.56 -8.21 7.23
CA GLY A 336 13.19 -7.66 8.43
C GLY A 336 12.19 -7.08 9.43
N SER A 337 12.62 -6.09 10.22
CA SER A 337 11.81 -5.48 11.28
C SER A 337 10.62 -4.64 10.78
N GLU A 338 10.66 -4.13 9.55
CA GLU A 338 9.58 -3.30 8.99
C GLU A 338 8.30 -4.09 8.74
N GLN A 339 8.42 -5.40 8.47
CA GLN A 339 7.25 -6.25 8.30
C GLN A 339 6.37 -6.31 9.56
N ALA A 340 6.91 -6.02 10.75
CA ALA A 340 6.12 -5.92 11.98
C ALA A 340 5.05 -4.81 11.93
N LEU A 341 5.22 -3.81 11.04
CA LEU A 341 4.29 -2.72 10.80
C LEU A 341 3.20 -3.05 9.77
N ALA A 342 3.21 -4.25 9.20
CA ALA A 342 2.22 -4.64 8.21
C ALA A 342 0.80 -4.42 8.76
N SER A 343 -0.02 -3.69 8.02
CA SER A 343 -1.34 -3.20 8.49
C SER A 343 -2.25 -4.35 8.97
N ARG A 344 -2.21 -5.50 8.30
CA ARG A 344 -2.91 -6.74 8.72
C ARG A 344 -2.57 -7.27 10.13
N TYR A 345 -1.45 -6.86 10.73
CA TYR A 345 -1.08 -7.27 12.10
C TYR A 345 -1.69 -6.40 13.20
N LEU A 346 -2.23 -5.23 12.85
CA LEU A 346 -2.68 -4.23 13.81
C LEU A 346 -3.90 -4.63 14.65
N ASN A 347 -4.64 -5.67 14.26
CA ASN A 347 -5.73 -6.20 15.10
C ASN A 347 -5.26 -7.27 16.11
N PHE A 348 -3.99 -7.71 16.09
CA PHE A 348 -3.45 -8.64 17.09
C PHE A 348 -2.71 -7.93 18.24
N SER A 349 -2.05 -6.82 17.95
CA SER A 349 -1.16 -6.13 18.89
C SER A 349 -1.79 -5.21 19.95
N PRO A 350 -3.00 -4.62 19.81
CA PRO A 350 -3.46 -3.58 20.74
C PRO A 350 -3.83 -4.11 22.13
N PHE A 351 -3.98 -5.42 22.28
CA PHE A 351 -4.47 -6.03 23.52
C PHE A 351 -3.52 -5.88 24.72
N LEU A 352 -2.22 -5.67 24.50
CA LEU A 352 -1.30 -5.30 25.59
C LEU A 352 -1.62 -3.90 26.15
N ALA A 353 -1.77 -2.91 25.26
CA ALA A 353 -2.16 -1.55 25.66
C ALA A 353 -3.55 -1.56 26.32
N ILE A 354 -4.51 -2.32 25.76
CA ILE A 354 -5.85 -2.49 26.35
C ILE A 354 -5.76 -3.07 27.76
N ALA A 355 -4.96 -4.11 27.99
CA ALA A 355 -4.80 -4.68 29.32
C ALA A 355 -4.23 -3.66 30.32
N LEU A 356 -3.27 -2.83 29.91
CA LEU A 356 -2.66 -1.80 30.74
C LEU A 356 -3.65 -0.69 31.13
N ILE A 357 -4.63 -0.36 30.28
CA ILE A 357 -5.72 0.58 30.61
C ILE A 357 -6.45 0.16 31.89
N TYR A 358 -6.59 -1.14 32.16
CA TYR A 358 -7.28 -1.66 33.34
C TYR A 358 -6.34 -2.03 34.49
N LEU A 359 -5.17 -2.59 34.18
CA LEU A 359 -4.18 -2.98 35.19
C LEU A 359 -3.60 -1.77 35.93
N ILE A 360 -3.29 -0.67 35.24
CA ILE A 360 -2.69 0.51 35.87
C ILE A 360 -3.63 1.12 36.93
N PRO A 361 -4.90 1.46 36.64
CA PRO A 361 -5.83 1.94 37.67
C PRO A 361 -6.05 0.95 38.81
N LEU A 362 -6.03 -0.36 38.51
CA LEU A 362 -6.17 -1.41 39.52
C LEU A 362 -5.00 -1.39 40.52
N ILE A 363 -3.76 -1.37 40.04
CA ILE A 363 -2.56 -1.28 40.88
C ILE A 363 -2.54 0.04 41.65
N LEU A 364 -2.86 1.16 41.00
CA LEU A 364 -2.91 2.47 41.64
C LEU A 364 -3.94 2.52 42.78
N ARG A 365 -5.07 1.83 42.63
CA ARG A 365 -6.08 1.72 43.69
C ARG A 365 -5.58 0.91 44.88
N ASP A 366 -4.94 -0.24 44.63
CA ASP A 366 -4.36 -1.07 45.70
C ASP A 366 -3.28 -0.31 46.48
N LEU A 367 -2.37 0.32 45.74
CA LEU A 367 -1.32 1.15 46.30
C LEU A 367 -1.86 2.30 47.18
N LYS A 368 -2.94 2.97 46.75
CA LYS A 368 -3.60 4.00 47.58
C LYS A 368 -4.16 3.46 48.89
N THR A 369 -4.64 2.21 48.93
CA THR A 369 -5.15 1.59 50.16
C THR A 369 -4.07 1.28 51.19
N LYS A 370 -2.80 1.17 50.76
CA LYS A 370 -1.64 0.92 51.64
C LYS A 370 -1.06 2.18 52.30
N GLY A 371 -1.74 3.33 52.21
CA GLY A 371 -1.46 4.50 53.05
C GLY A 371 -0.47 5.53 52.49
N PHE A 372 -0.77 6.13 51.34
CA PHE A 372 0.08 7.17 50.75
C PHE A 372 -0.09 8.59 51.31
N GLY A 373 1.03 9.32 51.37
CA GLY A 373 1.08 10.75 51.67
C GLY A 373 0.51 11.63 50.54
N ARG A 374 0.29 12.92 50.82
CA ARG A 374 -0.33 13.88 49.88
C ARG A 374 0.49 14.06 48.59
N SER A 375 1.82 14.13 48.70
CA SER A 375 2.74 14.27 47.56
C SER A 375 2.69 13.07 46.62
N GLN A 376 2.71 11.85 47.16
CA GLN A 376 2.61 10.62 46.38
C GLN A 376 1.27 10.52 45.65
N LYS A 377 0.15 10.84 46.32
CA LYS A 377 -1.18 10.86 45.69
C LYS A 377 -1.24 11.84 44.52
N TRP A 378 -0.60 13.01 44.66
CA TRP A 378 -0.53 14.01 43.59
C TRP A 378 0.33 13.53 42.41
N LEU A 379 1.49 12.92 42.68
CA LEU A 379 2.34 12.31 41.65
C LEU A 379 1.59 11.23 40.85
N PHE A 380 0.87 10.33 41.52
CA PHE A 380 0.06 9.30 40.83
C PHE A 380 -1.06 9.88 39.98
N PHE A 381 -1.68 10.97 40.45
CA PHE A 381 -2.66 11.69 39.65
C PHE A 381 -2.04 12.25 38.37
N LEU A 382 -0.90 12.93 38.47
CA LEU A 382 -0.17 13.47 37.31
C LEU A 382 0.24 12.37 36.32
N ILE A 383 0.76 11.25 36.80
CA ILE A 383 1.12 10.10 35.95
C ILE A 383 -0.12 9.56 35.22
N THR A 384 -1.25 9.40 35.92
CA THR A 384 -2.49 8.89 35.32
C THR A 384 -3.00 9.83 34.22
N VAL A 385 -2.96 11.14 34.48
CA VAL A 385 -3.35 12.17 33.50
C VAL A 385 -2.40 12.14 32.31
N PHE A 386 -1.08 12.12 32.53
CA PHE A 386 -0.09 12.06 31.46
C PHE A 386 -0.27 10.84 30.57
N LEU A 387 -0.40 9.64 31.15
CA LEU A 387 -0.58 8.39 30.41
C LEU A 387 -1.89 8.39 29.62
N SER A 388 -2.99 8.84 30.23
CA SER A 388 -4.29 8.90 29.56
C SER A 388 -4.29 9.90 28.41
N SER A 389 -3.73 11.10 28.63
CA SER A 389 -3.62 12.14 27.60
C SER A 389 -2.70 11.69 26.45
N SER A 390 -1.59 11.03 26.75
CA SER A 390 -0.67 10.48 25.75
C SER A 390 -1.36 9.40 24.91
N LEU A 391 -2.08 8.48 25.55
CA LEU A 391 -2.83 7.45 24.85
C LEU A 391 -3.92 8.04 23.94
N ILE A 392 -4.67 9.04 24.42
CA ILE A 392 -5.67 9.75 23.61
C ILE A 392 -5.02 10.42 22.41
N PHE A 393 -3.93 11.18 22.63
CA PHE A 393 -3.21 11.87 21.56
C PHE A 393 -2.69 10.89 20.49
N LEU A 394 -2.02 9.82 20.92
CA LEU A 394 -1.51 8.78 20.01
C LEU A 394 -2.66 8.07 19.27
N SER A 395 -3.76 7.76 19.96
CA SER A 395 -4.91 7.11 19.34
C SER A 395 -5.60 8.01 18.32
N LEU A 396 -5.77 9.31 18.62
CA LEU A 396 -6.39 10.27 17.70
C LEU A 396 -5.54 10.53 16.46
N THR A 397 -4.22 10.71 16.63
CA THR A 397 -3.30 10.87 15.50
C THR A 397 -3.27 9.62 14.61
N ASN A 398 -3.33 8.44 15.22
CA ASN A 398 -3.42 7.19 14.47
C ASN A 398 -4.80 7.02 13.79
N PHE A 399 -5.88 7.49 14.42
CA PHE A 399 -7.23 7.47 13.84
C PHE A 399 -7.29 8.32 12.56
N VAL A 400 -6.74 9.53 12.57
CA VAL A 400 -6.66 10.40 11.38
C VAL A 400 -5.87 9.73 10.25
N TYR A 401 -4.69 9.18 10.58
CA TYR A 401 -3.88 8.43 9.62
C TYR A 401 -4.64 7.24 9.01
N GLY A 402 -5.41 6.52 9.83
CA GLY A 402 -6.19 5.38 9.37
C GLY A 402 -7.33 5.77 8.43
N ILE A 403 -7.99 6.92 8.63
CA ILE A 403 -9.03 7.41 7.72
C ILE A 403 -8.45 7.65 6.32
N GLU A 404 -7.31 8.35 6.23
CA GLU A 404 -6.62 8.60 4.96
C GLU A 404 -6.26 7.28 4.27
N ARG A 405 -5.76 6.31 5.04
CA ARG A 405 -5.42 4.99 4.52
C ARG A 405 -6.63 4.19 4.04
N MET A 406 -7.77 4.26 4.72
CA MET A 406 -9.01 3.61 4.25
C MET A 406 -9.48 4.19 2.90
N SER A 407 -9.36 5.50 2.69
CA SER A 407 -9.67 6.13 1.40
C SER A 407 -8.74 5.65 0.30
N SER A 408 -7.43 5.59 0.58
CA SER A 408 -6.42 5.09 -0.37
C SER A 408 -6.66 3.62 -0.74
N LEU A 409 -7.03 2.78 0.23
CA LEU A 409 -7.40 1.38 -0.03
C LEU A 409 -8.66 1.25 -0.88
N LYS A 410 -9.67 2.11 -0.66
CA LYS A 410 -10.87 2.16 -1.50
C LYS A 410 -10.50 2.45 -2.96
N GLU A 411 -9.67 3.46 -3.20
CA GLU A 411 -9.21 3.83 -4.55
C GLU A 411 -8.48 2.67 -5.24
N ASP A 412 -7.56 2.01 -4.52
CA ASP A 412 -6.85 0.84 -5.07
C ASP A 412 -7.80 -0.34 -5.37
N ARG A 413 -8.84 -0.54 -4.57
CA ARG A 413 -9.86 -1.58 -4.81
C ARG A 413 -10.78 -1.24 -5.98
N LEU A 414 -11.18 0.02 -6.14
CA LEU A 414 -11.99 0.48 -7.29
C LEU A 414 -11.18 0.38 -8.59
N TYR A 415 -9.89 0.73 -8.56
CA TYR A 415 -9.00 0.55 -9.70
C TYR A 415 -8.84 -0.93 -10.07
N GLY A 416 -8.53 -1.79 -9.10
CA GLY A 416 -8.46 -3.24 -9.33
C GLY A 416 -9.78 -3.81 -9.84
N LYS A 417 -10.92 -3.36 -9.28
CA LYS A 417 -12.25 -3.73 -9.76
C LYS A 417 -12.47 -3.31 -11.22
N SER A 418 -11.95 -2.17 -11.63
CA SER A 418 -12.02 -1.71 -13.01
C SER A 418 -11.31 -2.67 -13.96
N CYS A 419 -10.08 -3.08 -13.61
CA CYS A 419 -9.34 -4.07 -14.38
C CYS A 419 -10.04 -5.43 -14.42
N LEU A 420 -10.65 -5.86 -13.30
CA LEU A 420 -11.43 -7.11 -13.25
C LEU A 420 -12.65 -7.04 -14.17
N LEU A 421 -13.42 -5.96 -14.14
CA LEU A 421 -14.62 -5.83 -14.98
C LEU A 421 -14.28 -5.79 -16.47
N LEU A 422 -13.14 -5.18 -16.82
CA LEU A 422 -12.62 -5.05 -18.18
C LEU A 422 -11.79 -6.25 -18.64
N ILE A 423 -11.69 -7.33 -17.85
CA ILE A 423 -10.77 -8.45 -18.10
C ILE A 423 -10.95 -9.11 -19.48
N ASN A 424 -12.17 -9.08 -20.04
CA ASN A 424 -12.48 -9.60 -21.38
C ASN A 424 -12.36 -8.56 -22.51
N VAL A 425 -12.16 -7.29 -22.17
CA VAL A 425 -11.97 -6.17 -23.12
C VAL A 425 -10.49 -5.85 -23.26
N PHE A 426 -9.76 -5.78 -22.14
CA PHE A 426 -8.33 -5.57 -22.09
C PHE A 426 -7.74 -6.28 -20.87
N LEU A 427 -6.95 -7.33 -21.12
CA LEU A 427 -6.34 -8.14 -20.07
C LEU A 427 -5.06 -7.47 -19.53
N ASP A 428 -5.23 -6.55 -18.59
CA ASP A 428 -4.12 -5.91 -17.88
C ASP A 428 -3.55 -6.85 -16.80
N SER A 429 -2.59 -7.70 -17.20
CA SER A 429 -1.94 -8.67 -16.29
C SER A 429 -1.34 -7.99 -15.06
N ASP A 430 -0.70 -6.84 -15.21
CA ASP A 430 -0.02 -6.15 -14.11
C ASP A 430 -1.03 -5.59 -13.12
N CYS A 431 -2.11 -4.98 -13.62
CA CYS A 431 -3.20 -4.51 -12.77
C CYS A 431 -3.86 -5.66 -12.00
N ILE A 432 -4.23 -6.76 -12.68
CA ILE A 432 -4.90 -7.90 -12.04
C ILE A 432 -4.00 -8.54 -10.98
N LYS A 433 -2.73 -8.82 -11.31
CA LYS A 433 -1.80 -9.46 -10.37
C LYS A 433 -1.49 -8.59 -9.16
N SER A 434 -1.34 -7.28 -9.36
CA SER A 434 -0.99 -6.36 -8.26
C SER A 434 -2.19 -5.92 -7.41
N LYS A 435 -3.40 -5.80 -8.00
CA LYS A 435 -4.57 -5.21 -7.32
C LYS A 435 -5.70 -6.19 -7.00
N ILE A 436 -5.76 -7.37 -7.64
CA ILE A 436 -6.86 -8.34 -7.46
C ILE A 436 -6.36 -9.68 -6.95
N TYR A 437 -5.58 -10.41 -7.74
CA TYR A 437 -5.17 -11.78 -7.41
C TYR A 437 -3.81 -12.10 -8.03
N PRO A 438 -2.75 -12.38 -7.24
CA PRO A 438 -1.37 -12.45 -7.71
C PRO A 438 -0.99 -13.77 -8.42
N HIS A 439 -1.97 -14.54 -8.89
CA HIS A 439 -1.74 -15.84 -9.51
C HIS A 439 -1.80 -15.77 -11.04
N ASP A 440 -1.80 -16.95 -11.67
CA ASP A 440 -1.89 -17.12 -13.11
C ASP A 440 -3.06 -16.34 -13.72
N ILE A 441 -2.78 -15.58 -14.77
CA ILE A 441 -3.72 -14.62 -15.34
C ILE A 441 -4.85 -15.32 -16.12
N ASP A 442 -4.53 -16.41 -16.81
CA ASP A 442 -5.49 -17.17 -17.61
C ASP A 442 -6.48 -17.89 -16.70
N MET A 443 -5.97 -18.51 -15.62
CA MET A 443 -6.81 -19.09 -14.57
C MET A 443 -7.69 -18.02 -13.91
N THR A 444 -7.15 -16.82 -13.65
CA THR A 444 -7.90 -15.72 -13.03
C THR A 444 -9.03 -15.26 -13.94
N GLN A 445 -8.78 -15.09 -15.24
CA GLN A 445 -9.80 -14.74 -16.22
C GLN A 445 -10.87 -15.83 -16.34
N ALA A 446 -10.48 -17.11 -16.40
CA ALA A 446 -11.42 -18.23 -16.44
C ALA A 446 -12.34 -18.26 -15.20
N ARG A 447 -11.76 -18.10 -14.00
CA ARG A 447 -12.55 -18.02 -12.76
C ARG A 447 -13.44 -16.77 -12.72
N ALA A 448 -12.96 -15.63 -13.19
CA ALA A 448 -13.76 -14.40 -13.27
C ALA A 448 -15.01 -14.61 -14.12
N ASN A 449 -14.86 -15.26 -15.28
CA ASN A 449 -15.98 -15.62 -16.15
C ASN A 449 -16.95 -16.60 -15.47
N GLN A 450 -16.45 -17.63 -14.80
CA GLN A 450 -17.29 -18.54 -14.02
C GLN A 450 -18.10 -17.79 -12.95
N PHE A 451 -17.46 -16.92 -12.16
CA PHE A 451 -18.17 -16.12 -11.15
C PHE A 451 -19.18 -15.16 -11.78
N ASN A 452 -18.87 -14.58 -12.94
CA ASN A 452 -19.79 -13.72 -13.68
C ASN A 452 -21.04 -14.48 -14.15
N ASP A 453 -20.88 -15.69 -14.67
CA ASP A 453 -21.98 -16.54 -15.15
C ASP A 453 -22.90 -16.98 -14.00
N ILE A 454 -22.32 -17.25 -12.83
CA ILE A 454 -23.08 -17.56 -11.59
C ILE A 454 -23.81 -16.32 -11.04
N GLY A 455 -23.42 -15.11 -11.46
CA GLY A 455 -23.98 -13.85 -10.98
C GLY A 455 -23.28 -13.28 -9.73
N PHE A 456 -22.10 -13.78 -9.40
CA PHE A 456 -21.31 -13.39 -8.23
C PHE A 456 -20.38 -12.19 -8.46
N ILE A 457 -20.26 -11.72 -9.70
CA ILE A 457 -19.58 -10.46 -10.03
C ILE A 457 -20.63 -9.37 -10.30
N THR A 458 -20.58 -8.29 -9.52
CA THR A 458 -21.52 -7.16 -9.64
C THR A 458 -20.77 -5.82 -9.69
N PRO A 459 -20.94 -4.99 -10.74
CA PRO A 459 -21.71 -5.26 -11.97
C PRO A 459 -21.08 -6.41 -12.78
N LYS A 460 -21.78 -6.93 -13.79
CA LYS A 460 -21.24 -8.00 -14.66
C LYS A 460 -19.98 -7.53 -15.40
N LEU A 461 -19.14 -8.50 -15.78
CA LEU A 461 -18.01 -8.27 -16.69
C LEU A 461 -18.51 -7.60 -17.97
N VAL A 462 -17.75 -6.63 -18.46
CA VAL A 462 -18.13 -5.83 -19.63
C VAL A 462 -17.52 -6.42 -20.90
N ASP A 463 -18.15 -6.15 -22.03
CA ASP A 463 -17.66 -6.51 -23.36
C ASP A 463 -17.33 -5.26 -24.19
N HIS A 464 -16.93 -5.44 -25.45
CA HIS A 464 -16.57 -4.35 -26.34
C HIS A 464 -17.72 -3.38 -26.65
N SER A 465 -18.99 -3.75 -26.41
CA SER A 465 -20.14 -2.86 -26.62
C SER A 465 -20.15 -1.67 -25.65
N ILE A 466 -19.30 -1.68 -24.62
CA ILE A 466 -19.15 -0.56 -23.70
C ILE A 466 -18.75 0.75 -24.40
N PHE A 467 -18.14 0.66 -25.60
CA PHE A 467 -17.74 1.81 -26.40
C PHE A 467 -18.80 2.28 -27.43
N ASP A 468 -19.96 1.61 -27.50
CA ASP A 468 -21.02 1.91 -28.47
C ASP A 468 -21.87 3.15 -28.11
N THR A 469 -22.59 3.69 -29.10
CA THR A 469 -23.29 4.99 -29.13
C THR A 469 -24.23 5.37 -27.97
N PRO A 470 -24.89 4.44 -27.23
CA PRO A 470 -25.66 4.81 -26.04
C PRO A 470 -24.79 5.39 -24.91
N ASN A 471 -23.49 5.07 -24.89
CA ASN A 471 -22.52 5.60 -23.93
C ASN A 471 -21.78 6.86 -24.46
N LYS A 472 -22.03 7.26 -25.72
CA LYS A 472 -21.49 8.51 -26.31
C LYS A 472 -22.37 9.73 -26.03
N THR A 473 -23.63 9.54 -25.63
CA THR A 473 -24.69 10.59 -25.67
C THR A 473 -25.29 10.94 -24.31
N GLY A 474 -24.78 10.38 -23.22
CA GLY A 474 -25.41 10.49 -21.90
C GLY A 474 -25.28 11.82 -21.15
N MET A 475 -24.56 12.84 -21.65
CA MET A 475 -24.47 14.13 -20.93
C MET A 475 -24.34 15.37 -21.82
N PRO A 476 -24.94 16.51 -21.41
CA PRO A 476 -24.82 17.78 -22.12
C PRO A 476 -23.36 18.20 -22.30
N ILE A 477 -23.05 18.71 -23.48
CA ILE A 477 -21.73 19.22 -23.93
C ILE A 477 -21.19 20.35 -23.01
N GLU A 478 -22.02 20.91 -22.12
CA GLU A 478 -21.69 22.07 -21.28
C GLU A 478 -20.83 21.78 -20.05
N ARG A 479 -20.56 20.51 -19.68
CA ARG A 479 -19.60 20.18 -18.61
C ARG A 479 -18.54 19.20 -19.11
N GLN A 480 -17.27 19.64 -19.15
CA GLN A 480 -16.14 18.74 -19.39
C GLN A 480 -15.98 17.80 -18.19
N PHE A 481 -16.03 16.48 -18.42
CA PHE A 481 -15.87 15.45 -17.37
C PHE A 481 -14.45 14.83 -17.37
N GLY A 482 -13.59 15.36 -18.22
CA GLY A 482 -12.19 14.98 -18.28
C GLY A 482 -11.48 15.72 -19.39
N LYS A 483 -10.17 15.57 -19.42
CA LYS A 483 -9.30 16.07 -20.48
C LYS A 483 -8.26 15.02 -20.78
N ILE A 484 -7.91 14.88 -22.05
CA ILE A 484 -6.75 14.11 -22.51
C ILE A 484 -5.76 15.09 -23.15
N THR A 485 -4.48 14.92 -22.85
CA THR A 485 -3.37 15.70 -23.37
C THR A 485 -2.24 14.75 -23.72
N LEU A 486 -1.72 14.87 -24.94
CA LEU A 486 -0.49 14.19 -25.35
C LEU A 486 0.70 15.03 -24.87
N LYS A 487 1.52 14.49 -23.97
CA LYS A 487 2.83 15.07 -23.66
C LYS A 487 3.84 14.40 -24.58
N ASN A 488 4.36 15.14 -25.56
CA ASN A 488 5.57 14.70 -26.24
C ASN A 488 6.69 14.72 -25.20
N THR A 489 7.28 13.56 -24.94
CA THR A 489 8.56 13.45 -24.23
C THR A 489 9.64 14.13 -25.07
N GLN A 490 9.77 15.46 -24.94
CA GLN A 490 11.08 16.07 -25.08
C GLN A 490 11.74 16.02 -23.71
N PRO A 491 12.98 15.48 -23.61
CA PRO A 491 13.56 15.11 -22.34
C PRO A 491 14.13 16.33 -21.64
N GLU A 492 13.73 16.53 -20.38
CA GLU A 492 14.74 16.87 -19.39
C GLU A 492 15.63 15.62 -19.24
N TYR A 493 16.92 15.80 -19.51
CA TYR A 493 18.01 14.82 -19.47
C TYR A 493 18.11 13.87 -20.68
N LEU A 494 18.93 14.28 -21.65
CA LEU A 494 19.62 13.37 -22.57
C LEU A 494 20.63 12.53 -21.78
N THR A 495 20.19 11.39 -21.24
CA THR A 495 21.10 10.32 -20.79
C THR A 495 20.67 9.01 -21.43
N LYS A 496 21.53 8.52 -22.33
CA LYS A 496 21.41 7.33 -23.19
C LYS A 496 20.22 7.37 -24.15
N VAL A 497 20.56 7.18 -25.42
CA VAL A 497 19.69 6.85 -26.56
C VAL A 497 18.40 6.14 -26.10
N ASN A 498 17.28 6.87 -26.11
CA ASN A 498 15.98 6.26 -25.90
C ASN A 498 15.58 5.62 -27.24
N LEU A 499 15.82 4.31 -27.34
CA LEU A 499 15.33 3.43 -28.42
C LEU A 499 13.83 3.15 -28.29
N ASP A 500 13.18 3.62 -27.23
CA ASP A 500 11.80 3.26 -26.94
C ASP A 500 10.83 4.24 -27.59
N ASN A 501 10.05 3.74 -28.54
CA ASN A 501 9.01 4.43 -29.31
C ASN A 501 7.78 4.79 -28.42
N ASN A 502 8.02 5.29 -27.20
CA ASN A 502 7.04 5.50 -26.15
C ASN A 502 6.61 6.97 -26.05
N PHE A 503 5.33 7.22 -25.77
CA PHE A 503 4.79 8.56 -25.54
C PHE A 503 3.86 8.58 -24.33
N VAL A 504 3.78 9.74 -23.68
CA VAL A 504 3.00 9.91 -22.46
C VAL A 504 1.67 10.57 -22.77
N VAL A 505 0.58 9.89 -22.41
CA VAL A 505 -0.76 10.46 -22.40
C VAL A 505 -1.11 10.82 -20.97
N SER A 506 -1.66 12.00 -20.75
CA SER A 506 -2.04 12.46 -19.41
C SER A 506 -3.33 13.26 -19.46
N GLY A 507 -3.95 13.45 -18.30
CA GLY A 507 -5.23 14.11 -18.24
C GLY A 507 -5.80 14.19 -16.85
N TRP A 508 -7.08 14.54 -16.77
CA TRP A 508 -7.89 14.36 -15.58
C TRP A 508 -9.23 13.74 -15.96
N ALA A 509 -9.86 13.03 -15.04
CA ALA A 509 -11.13 12.35 -15.27
C ALA A 509 -11.98 12.30 -14.00
N ILE A 510 -13.26 12.62 -14.12
CA ILE A 510 -14.24 12.51 -13.03
C ILE A 510 -15.34 11.54 -13.42
N ASN A 511 -15.90 10.83 -12.43
CA ASN A 511 -17.13 10.07 -12.62
C ASN A 511 -18.32 11.07 -12.67
N PRO A 512 -19.02 11.19 -13.81
CA PRO A 512 -20.07 12.17 -14.00
C PRO A 512 -21.28 11.99 -13.07
N LYS A 513 -21.58 10.76 -12.66
CA LYS A 513 -22.74 10.44 -11.82
C LYS A 513 -22.41 10.50 -10.34
N ALA A 514 -21.29 9.90 -9.96
CA ALA A 514 -20.89 9.81 -8.56
C ALA A 514 -20.21 11.08 -8.03
N GLN A 515 -19.90 12.05 -8.92
CA GLN A 515 -19.24 13.32 -8.57
C GLN A 515 -17.95 13.13 -7.76
N LYS A 516 -17.17 12.11 -8.10
CA LYS A 516 -15.87 11.73 -7.52
C LYS A 516 -14.83 11.60 -8.66
N PRO A 517 -13.52 11.50 -8.37
CA PRO A 517 -12.54 11.04 -9.36
C PRO A 517 -13.01 9.76 -10.06
N ALA A 518 -12.68 9.59 -11.34
CA ALA A 518 -13.01 8.36 -12.05
C ALA A 518 -12.29 7.14 -11.42
N ASP A 519 -12.90 5.96 -11.43
CA ASP A 519 -12.30 4.77 -10.81
C ASP A 519 -11.09 4.26 -11.63
N ALA A 520 -11.15 4.46 -12.95
CA ALA A 520 -10.06 4.26 -13.89
C ALA A 520 -10.30 5.10 -15.17
N VAL A 521 -9.27 5.20 -16.01
CA VAL A 521 -9.39 5.70 -17.38
C VAL A 521 -9.05 4.60 -18.37
N ILE A 522 -9.94 4.36 -19.33
CA ILE A 522 -9.69 3.44 -20.44
C ILE A 522 -9.14 4.24 -21.61
N LEU A 523 -7.99 3.81 -22.15
CA LEU A 523 -7.44 4.35 -23.38
C LEU A 523 -7.78 3.43 -24.55
N THR A 524 -8.23 4.02 -25.65
CA THR A 524 -8.64 3.30 -26.86
C THR A 524 -8.08 3.98 -28.10
N ALA A 525 -7.76 3.21 -29.14
CA ALA A 525 -7.49 3.71 -30.48
C ALA A 525 -8.77 3.64 -31.32
N GLU A 526 -9.14 4.75 -31.95
CA GLU A 526 -10.26 4.81 -32.89
C GLU A 526 -9.73 4.79 -34.33
N GLN A 527 -10.16 3.78 -35.08
CA GLN A 527 -9.71 3.48 -36.42
C GLN A 527 -10.65 4.06 -37.47
N SER A 528 -10.19 4.20 -38.71
CA SER A 528 -10.96 4.83 -39.80
C SER A 528 -12.29 4.16 -40.12
N ASN A 529 -12.45 2.88 -39.77
CA ASN A 529 -13.68 2.08 -39.91
C ASN A 529 -14.61 2.14 -38.68
N SER A 530 -14.42 3.09 -37.76
CA SER A 530 -15.13 3.18 -36.47
C SER A 530 -14.88 2.03 -35.50
N ARG A 531 -13.90 1.16 -35.77
CA ARG A 531 -13.45 0.13 -34.80
C ARG A 531 -12.70 0.81 -33.66
N VAL A 532 -12.97 0.32 -32.44
CA VAL A 532 -12.35 0.80 -31.20
C VAL A 532 -11.49 -0.32 -30.63
N THR A 533 -10.19 -0.08 -30.52
CA THR A 533 -9.24 -1.04 -29.95
C THR A 533 -8.76 -0.55 -28.58
N PRO A 534 -8.98 -1.31 -27.50
CA PRO A 534 -8.44 -0.97 -26.17
C PRO A 534 -6.91 -0.99 -26.16
N LEU A 535 -6.30 -0.01 -25.52
CA LEU A 535 -4.84 0.16 -25.44
C LEU A 535 -4.30 -0.01 -24.02
N ALA A 536 -5.02 0.51 -23.01
CA ALA A 536 -4.58 0.50 -21.62
C ALA A 536 -5.71 0.85 -20.66
N ILE A 537 -5.51 0.51 -19.38
CA ILE A 537 -6.29 0.99 -18.25
C ILE A 537 -5.34 1.79 -17.35
N ALA A 538 -5.66 3.06 -17.10
CA ALA A 538 -4.83 3.98 -16.32
C ALA A 538 -5.46 4.27 -14.96
N GLN A 539 -4.64 4.27 -13.91
CA GLN A 539 -5.06 4.65 -12.56
C GLN A 539 -5.24 6.17 -12.46
N VAL A 540 -6.32 6.60 -11.82
CA VAL A 540 -6.61 8.01 -11.54
C VAL A 540 -6.19 8.30 -10.11
N LYS A 541 -5.03 8.93 -9.94
CA LYS A 541 -4.43 9.23 -8.63
C LYS A 541 -3.49 10.43 -8.65
N GLU A 542 -3.14 10.92 -9.83
CA GLU A 542 -2.21 12.05 -9.98
C GLU A 542 -2.86 13.34 -9.48
N GLU A 543 -2.04 14.24 -8.94
CA GLU A 543 -2.51 15.55 -8.52
C GLU A 543 -2.98 16.37 -9.74
N SER A 544 -4.20 16.91 -9.66
CA SER A 544 -4.81 17.80 -10.64
C SER A 544 -5.22 19.12 -10.00
N ARG A 545 -4.23 19.86 -9.46
CA ARG A 545 -4.44 21.13 -8.75
C ARG A 545 -5.18 22.17 -9.59
N ASP A 546 -4.91 22.20 -10.89
CA ASP A 546 -5.58 23.14 -11.82
C ASP A 546 -7.09 22.87 -11.90
N LEU A 547 -7.51 21.61 -11.81
CA LEU A 547 -8.92 21.22 -11.85
C LEU A 547 -9.64 21.52 -10.53
N SER A 548 -9.02 21.18 -9.40
CA SER A 548 -9.64 21.39 -8.09
C SER A 548 -9.78 22.86 -7.74
N GLN A 549 -8.85 23.71 -8.20
CA GLN A 549 -8.95 25.17 -8.14
C GLN A 549 -10.05 25.69 -9.05
N ALA A 550 -10.13 25.21 -10.30
CA ALA A 550 -11.17 25.63 -11.26
C ALA A 550 -12.59 25.24 -10.80
N LEU A 551 -12.75 24.08 -10.16
CA LEU A 551 -14.03 23.58 -9.64
C LEU A 551 -14.29 23.98 -8.17
N GLN A 552 -13.33 24.64 -7.51
CA GLN A 552 -13.37 25.02 -6.09
C GLN A 552 -13.69 23.86 -5.13
N GLN A 553 -13.27 22.64 -5.46
CA GLN A 553 -13.61 21.43 -4.71
C GLN A 553 -12.40 20.52 -4.53
N LYS A 554 -11.92 20.42 -3.28
CA LYS A 554 -10.76 19.59 -2.90
C LYS A 554 -10.91 18.10 -3.20
N LYS A 555 -12.14 17.57 -3.27
CA LYS A 555 -12.38 16.16 -3.62
C LYS A 555 -11.87 15.77 -5.01
N TYR A 556 -11.52 16.75 -5.86
CA TYR A 556 -10.96 16.52 -7.18
C TYR A 556 -9.44 16.69 -7.24
N ASP A 557 -8.75 16.91 -6.11
CA ASP A 557 -7.29 17.12 -6.06
C ASP A 557 -6.51 15.96 -6.70
N HIS A 558 -7.03 14.73 -6.64
CA HIS A 558 -6.40 13.52 -7.20
C HIS A 558 -7.16 12.94 -8.41
N SER A 559 -7.73 13.80 -9.25
CA SER A 559 -8.46 13.37 -10.47
C SER A 559 -7.55 13.23 -11.69
N GLY A 560 -6.24 13.46 -11.54
CA GLY A 560 -5.27 13.34 -12.61
C GLY A 560 -4.91 11.89 -12.93
N TRP A 561 -4.49 11.66 -14.17
CA TRP A 561 -3.96 10.38 -14.61
C TRP A 561 -2.85 10.59 -15.64
N GLN A 562 -1.93 9.63 -15.69
CA GLN A 562 -0.86 9.58 -16.68
C GLN A 562 -0.60 8.12 -17.05
N TYR A 563 -0.31 7.87 -18.32
CA TYR A 563 0.04 6.55 -18.83
C TYR A 563 1.07 6.66 -19.96
N THR A 564 2.05 5.76 -19.98
CA THR A 564 3.04 5.67 -21.05
C THR A 564 2.62 4.59 -22.03
N LEU A 565 2.35 4.96 -23.28
CA LEU A 565 2.00 4.05 -24.36
C LEU A 565 3.20 3.82 -25.26
N SER A 566 3.39 2.59 -25.71
CA SER A 566 4.30 2.28 -26.83
C SER A 566 3.58 2.52 -28.16
N ALA A 567 4.26 3.13 -29.12
CA ALA A 567 3.74 3.29 -30.48
C ALA A 567 3.55 1.94 -31.21
N ASP A 568 4.13 0.87 -30.69
CA ASP A 568 3.96 -0.48 -31.22
C ASP A 568 2.61 -1.10 -30.83
N THR A 569 2.00 -0.66 -29.73
CA THR A 569 0.68 -1.15 -29.29
C THR A 569 -0.47 -0.43 -30.00
N ILE A 570 -0.21 0.67 -30.72
CA ILE A 570 -1.23 1.40 -31.48
C ILE A 570 -1.41 0.77 -32.87
N PRO A 571 -2.66 0.46 -33.29
CA PRO A 571 -2.96 0.05 -34.66
C PRO A 571 -2.49 1.06 -35.71
N ALA A 572 -1.96 0.58 -36.83
CA ALA A 572 -1.44 1.43 -37.91
C ALA A 572 -2.52 2.23 -38.67
N ASP A 573 -3.78 1.91 -38.50
CA ASP A 573 -4.93 2.64 -39.05
C ASP A 573 -5.62 3.54 -38.02
N ALA A 574 -5.06 3.65 -36.81
CA ALA A 574 -5.60 4.50 -35.75
C ALA A 574 -5.48 5.98 -36.12
N THR A 575 -6.60 6.70 -36.02
CA THR A 575 -6.68 8.13 -36.33
C THR A 575 -6.53 9.00 -35.09
N GLN A 576 -7.04 8.52 -33.95
CA GLN A 576 -7.02 9.21 -32.67
C GLN A 576 -6.98 8.24 -31.50
N ILE A 577 -6.44 8.72 -30.38
CA ILE A 577 -6.56 8.07 -29.07
C ILE A 577 -7.73 8.72 -28.34
N THR A 578 -8.66 7.92 -27.85
CA THR A 578 -9.80 8.35 -27.06
C THR A 578 -9.65 7.86 -25.62
N ALA A 579 -9.87 8.75 -24.65
CA ALA A 579 -9.95 8.41 -23.24
C ALA A 579 -11.40 8.34 -22.77
N TRP A 580 -11.66 7.39 -21.88
CA TRP A 580 -12.97 7.15 -21.27
C TRP A 580 -12.84 7.11 -19.75
N SER A 581 -13.67 7.85 -19.04
CA SER A 581 -13.85 7.70 -17.59
C SER A 581 -14.64 6.41 -17.32
N PHE A 582 -14.12 5.54 -16.46
CA PHE A 582 -14.79 4.30 -16.09
C PHE A 582 -15.39 4.36 -14.69
N ASP A 583 -16.63 3.88 -14.58
CA ASP A 583 -17.40 3.72 -13.35
C ASP A 583 -17.52 2.23 -13.04
N SER A 584 -16.71 1.77 -12.08
CA SER A 584 -16.62 0.36 -11.69
C SER A 584 -17.82 -0.11 -10.84
N GLU A 585 -18.62 0.82 -10.31
CA GLU A 585 -19.81 0.48 -9.54
C GLU A 585 -21.00 0.18 -10.46
N ASN A 586 -21.04 0.83 -11.63
CA ASN A 586 -22.11 0.66 -12.62
C ASN A 586 -21.68 -0.10 -13.89
N GLY A 587 -20.38 -0.35 -14.10
CA GLY A 587 -19.85 -1.01 -15.29
C GLY A 587 -20.01 -0.17 -16.54
N LYS A 588 -19.87 1.15 -16.43
CA LYS A 588 -20.11 2.11 -17.53
C LYS A 588 -18.87 2.93 -17.84
N ALA A 589 -18.65 3.18 -19.12
CA ALA A 589 -17.62 4.08 -19.61
C ALA A 589 -18.25 5.35 -20.19
N TYR A 590 -17.62 6.50 -19.96
CA TYR A 590 -18.05 7.80 -20.47
C TYR A 590 -16.91 8.45 -21.26
N LYS A 591 -17.13 8.82 -22.51
CA LYS A 591 -16.10 9.46 -23.35
C LYS A 591 -15.76 10.83 -22.76
N ILE A 592 -14.48 11.07 -22.47
CA ILE A 592 -14.01 12.34 -21.89
C ILE A 592 -13.23 13.21 -22.88
N GLY A 593 -12.61 12.62 -23.91
CA GLY A 593 -11.93 13.38 -24.96
C GLY A 593 -11.10 12.49 -25.89
N SER A 594 -10.64 13.06 -27.00
CA SER A 594 -9.72 12.40 -27.93
C SER A 594 -8.56 13.32 -28.33
N THR A 595 -7.42 12.72 -28.70
CA THR A 595 -6.25 13.40 -29.25
C THR A 595 -5.83 12.76 -30.57
N THR A 596 -5.48 13.57 -31.57
CA THR A 596 -5.18 13.10 -32.92
C THR A 596 -3.75 12.59 -33.04
N LEU A 597 -3.55 11.48 -33.75
CA LEU A 597 -2.23 10.84 -33.92
C LEU A 597 -1.37 11.44 -35.06
N LYS A 598 -1.78 12.58 -35.64
CA LYS A 598 -1.21 13.18 -36.87
C LYS A 598 0.31 13.45 -36.85
N GLY A 599 0.99 13.40 -35.69
CA GLY A 599 2.45 13.49 -35.57
C GLY A 599 3.19 12.17 -35.30
N ILE A 600 2.56 11.22 -34.60
CA ILE A 600 3.17 9.97 -34.11
C ILE A 600 3.37 8.97 -35.26
N MET A 601 2.35 8.85 -36.12
CA MET A 601 2.41 7.99 -37.30
C MET A 601 3.54 8.40 -38.25
N ARG A 602 3.82 9.71 -38.36
CA ARG A 602 4.92 10.21 -39.20
C ARG A 602 6.28 9.74 -38.69
N GLN A 603 6.48 9.59 -37.38
CA GLN A 603 7.72 9.08 -36.79
C GLN A 603 7.85 7.55 -36.92
N LYS A 604 6.78 6.78 -36.71
CA LYS A 604 6.75 5.33 -36.96
C LYS A 604 7.03 4.98 -38.42
N PHE A 605 6.42 5.69 -39.36
CA PHE A 605 6.71 5.54 -40.80
C PHE A 605 8.14 5.94 -41.16
N ILE A 606 8.75 6.90 -40.45
CA ILE A 606 10.17 7.25 -40.65
C ILE A 606 11.07 6.16 -40.05
N SER A 607 10.77 5.61 -38.87
CA SER A 607 11.59 4.57 -38.23
C SER A 607 11.53 3.23 -38.98
N GLU A 608 10.34 2.78 -39.40
CA GLU A 608 10.17 1.55 -40.19
C GLU A 608 10.80 1.67 -41.58
N LYS A 609 10.67 2.84 -42.25
CA LYS A 609 11.32 3.09 -43.55
C LYS A 609 12.85 3.15 -43.45
N ASN A 610 13.39 3.62 -42.32
CA ASN A 610 14.83 3.62 -42.06
C ASN A 610 15.37 2.21 -41.73
N LEU A 611 14.62 1.39 -40.97
CA LEU A 611 14.96 -0.01 -40.69
C LEU A 611 14.96 -0.88 -41.95
N LEU A 612 13.99 -0.68 -42.84
CA LEU A 612 13.85 -1.45 -44.08
C LEU A 612 14.85 -1.01 -45.18
N SER A 613 15.47 0.15 -45.06
CA SER A 613 16.42 0.66 -46.06
C SER A 613 17.89 0.45 -45.70
N GLY A 614 18.21 -0.07 -44.51
CA GLY A 614 19.59 -0.24 -44.05
C GLY A 614 20.38 1.07 -43.96
N VAL A 615 19.69 2.22 -44.00
CA VAL A 615 20.30 3.53 -43.90
C VAL A 615 20.26 3.95 -42.44
N GLU A 616 21.40 3.85 -41.75
CA GLU A 616 21.56 4.54 -40.47
C GLU A 616 21.14 6.01 -40.63
N PRO A 617 20.29 6.56 -39.75
CA PRO A 617 19.91 7.96 -39.85
C PRO A 617 21.15 8.83 -39.65
N LYS A 618 21.69 9.38 -40.75
CA LYS A 618 22.76 10.38 -40.72
C LYS A 618 22.20 11.67 -40.11
N PHE A 619 22.37 11.85 -38.80
CA PHE A 619 22.02 13.09 -38.13
C PHE A 619 22.94 14.21 -38.59
N THR A 620 22.36 15.29 -39.12
CA THR A 620 23.11 16.48 -39.58
C THR A 620 22.85 17.66 -38.67
N ILE A 621 23.73 18.67 -38.72
CA ILE A 621 23.59 19.89 -37.91
C ILE A 621 22.26 20.65 -38.16
N LYS A 622 21.65 20.49 -39.34
CA LYS A 622 20.35 21.12 -39.69
C LYS A 622 19.19 20.55 -38.87
N ASN A 623 19.33 19.35 -38.32
CA ASN A 623 18.33 18.72 -37.47
C ASN A 623 18.26 19.34 -36.06
N LEU A 624 19.30 20.09 -35.64
CA LEU A 624 19.40 20.65 -34.29
C LEU A 624 18.84 22.08 -34.17
N GLY A 625 18.90 22.88 -35.23
CA GLY A 625 18.42 24.27 -35.20
C GLY A 625 18.79 25.06 -36.45
N LYS A 626 18.44 26.36 -36.46
CA LYS A 626 18.78 27.26 -37.57
C LYS A 626 20.28 27.59 -37.55
N ILE A 627 21.00 27.28 -38.63
CA ILE A 627 22.41 27.68 -38.79
C ILE A 627 22.50 29.21 -38.77
N SER A 628 23.27 29.72 -37.84
CA SER A 628 23.43 31.15 -37.55
C SER A 628 24.91 31.50 -37.48
N PHE A 629 25.25 32.74 -37.84
CA PHE A 629 26.61 33.25 -37.79
C PHE A 629 26.73 34.25 -36.63
N ALA A 630 27.76 34.08 -35.81
CA ALA A 630 28.10 35.02 -34.75
C ALA A 630 29.63 35.04 -34.59
N GLN A 631 30.16 36.22 -34.27
CA GLN A 631 31.57 36.36 -33.90
C GLN A 631 31.77 35.90 -32.45
N ASN A 632 32.97 35.44 -32.11
CA ASN A 632 33.36 35.07 -30.74
C ASN A 632 32.57 33.90 -30.12
N VAL A 633 32.21 32.88 -30.90
CA VAL A 633 31.49 31.69 -30.40
C VAL A 633 32.38 30.54 -29.93
N GLY A 634 33.68 30.61 -30.24
CA GLY A 634 34.66 29.57 -29.93
C GLY A 634 35.55 29.24 -31.12
N VAL A 635 36.62 28.50 -30.86
CA VAL A 635 37.67 28.13 -31.82
C VAL A 635 38.03 26.65 -31.62
N ILE A 636 38.35 25.95 -32.71
CA ILE A 636 39.12 24.70 -32.65
C ILE A 636 40.60 25.09 -32.64
N ASP A 637 41.28 24.83 -31.51
CA ASP A 637 42.67 25.24 -31.31
C ASP A 637 43.65 24.25 -31.94
N VAL A 638 43.45 22.96 -31.69
CA VAL A 638 44.38 21.90 -32.12
C VAL A 638 43.66 20.61 -32.49
N ILE A 639 44.28 19.88 -33.41
CA ILE A 639 44.03 18.46 -33.66
C ILE A 639 45.35 17.72 -33.48
N ASN A 640 45.36 16.67 -32.65
CA ASN A 640 46.54 15.89 -32.27
C ASN A 640 47.73 16.78 -31.83
N SER A 641 47.42 17.81 -31.04
CA SER A 641 48.38 18.82 -30.55
C SER A 641 49.03 19.68 -31.64
N SER A 642 48.52 19.65 -32.88
CA SER A 642 48.97 20.49 -34.00
C SER A 642 47.90 21.51 -34.39
N THR A 643 48.35 22.74 -34.70
CA THR A 643 47.52 23.85 -35.17
C THR A 643 47.40 23.90 -36.69
N ASN A 644 48.09 23.02 -37.42
CA ASN A 644 48.03 22.97 -38.88
C ASN A 644 46.63 22.53 -39.33
N SER A 645 46.01 23.34 -40.20
CA SER A 645 44.66 23.12 -40.72
C SER A 645 44.55 21.94 -41.68
N GLU A 646 45.67 21.43 -42.21
CA GLU A 646 45.71 20.18 -42.98
C GLU A 646 46.66 19.17 -42.31
N GLN A 647 46.18 17.94 -42.10
CA GLN A 647 46.95 16.87 -41.46
C GLN A 647 46.73 15.53 -42.15
N THR A 648 47.79 14.72 -42.22
CA THR A 648 47.70 13.33 -42.70
C THR A 648 47.59 12.40 -41.50
N ILE A 649 46.56 11.56 -41.47
CA ILE A 649 46.25 10.68 -40.34
C ILE A 649 46.10 9.24 -40.83
N VAL A 650 46.69 8.30 -40.09
CA VAL A 650 46.62 6.87 -40.38
C VAL A 650 45.22 6.35 -40.08
N LYS A 651 44.65 5.59 -41.01
CA LYS A 651 43.33 4.97 -40.84
C LYS A 651 43.25 4.20 -39.51
N ASN A 652 42.11 4.34 -38.82
CA ASN A 652 41.82 3.73 -37.51
C ASN A 652 42.64 4.27 -36.31
N THR A 653 43.38 5.38 -36.43
CA THR A 653 43.94 6.06 -35.24
C THR A 653 42.93 7.06 -34.66
N PRO A 654 42.71 7.07 -33.33
CA PRO A 654 41.82 8.05 -32.72
C PRO A 654 42.43 9.45 -32.80
N ILE A 655 41.58 10.45 -33.01
CA ILE A 655 41.98 11.85 -33.14
C ILE A 655 41.55 12.61 -31.91
N LYS A 656 42.48 13.37 -31.31
CA LYS A 656 42.18 14.29 -30.22
C LYS A 656 42.01 15.70 -30.75
N ILE A 657 40.84 16.27 -30.55
CA ILE A 657 40.49 17.63 -30.94
C ILE A 657 40.21 18.45 -29.69
N ALA A 658 40.69 19.69 -29.64
CA ALA A 658 40.47 20.57 -28.50
C ALA A 658 40.27 22.02 -28.93
N GLY A 659 39.59 22.78 -28.07
CA GLY A 659 39.30 24.18 -28.31
C GLY A 659 38.64 24.86 -27.12
N TRP A 660 38.00 25.99 -27.38
CA TRP A 660 37.10 26.65 -26.43
C TRP A 660 35.79 27.08 -27.11
N ALA A 661 34.74 27.28 -26.32
CA ALA A 661 33.40 27.62 -26.81
C ALA A 661 32.58 28.43 -25.80
N MET A 662 31.81 29.41 -26.30
CA MET A 662 30.90 30.23 -25.48
C MET A 662 29.61 30.57 -26.22
N LEU A 663 28.52 30.76 -25.47
CA LEU A 663 27.24 31.20 -26.05
C LEU A 663 27.28 32.70 -26.37
N PRO A 664 26.98 33.10 -27.62
CA PRO A 664 27.17 34.49 -28.08
C PRO A 664 26.23 35.51 -27.41
N THR A 665 25.11 35.05 -26.85
CA THR A 665 24.08 35.90 -26.25
C THR A 665 24.18 36.00 -24.73
N GLN A 666 24.80 35.00 -24.10
CA GLN A 666 24.84 34.85 -22.65
C GLN A 666 26.24 35.10 -22.07
N ASN A 667 27.27 35.22 -22.93
CA ASN A 667 28.68 35.42 -22.54
C ASN A 667 29.13 34.45 -21.43
N LYS A 668 28.68 33.21 -21.53
CA LYS A 668 29.01 32.10 -20.64
C LYS A 668 29.51 30.90 -21.46
N PRO A 669 30.24 29.95 -20.86
CA PRO A 669 30.65 28.72 -21.54
C PRO A 669 29.45 28.04 -22.21
N ALA A 670 29.64 27.53 -23.42
CA ALA A 670 28.63 26.67 -24.03
C ALA A 670 28.49 25.37 -23.22
N ASP A 671 27.35 24.69 -23.25
CA ASP A 671 27.20 23.46 -22.47
C ASP A 671 27.89 22.26 -23.16
N THR A 672 27.93 22.28 -24.50
CA THR A 672 28.49 21.19 -25.33
C THR A 672 28.94 21.73 -26.68
N VAL A 673 30.01 21.15 -27.21
CA VAL A 673 30.47 21.31 -28.60
C VAL A 673 30.11 20.05 -29.40
N ILE A 674 29.55 20.27 -30.58
CA ILE A 674 29.13 19.23 -31.53
C ILE A 674 30.16 19.20 -32.65
N ILE A 675 30.75 18.03 -32.91
CA ILE A 675 31.75 17.86 -33.95
C ILE A 675 31.12 17.14 -35.13
N THR A 676 31.33 17.68 -36.32
CA THR A 676 30.76 17.18 -37.57
C THR A 676 31.81 16.95 -38.64
N VAL A 677 31.54 15.98 -39.51
CA VAL A 677 32.39 15.64 -40.66
C VAL A 677 31.67 15.89 -41.99
N GLY A 678 32.46 16.34 -42.97
CA GLY A 678 32.07 16.43 -44.38
C GLY A 678 31.27 17.68 -44.70
N ASP A 679 30.81 17.76 -45.95
CA ASP A 679 30.00 18.89 -46.43
C ASP A 679 28.56 18.83 -45.91
N ASP A 680 28.06 17.61 -45.67
CA ASP A 680 26.73 17.37 -45.09
C ASP A 680 26.66 17.63 -43.57
N ASN A 681 27.79 17.93 -42.92
CA ASN A 681 27.90 18.17 -41.47
C ASN A 681 27.27 17.05 -40.64
N ILE A 682 27.65 15.81 -40.94
CA ILE A 682 27.22 14.62 -40.20
C ILE A 682 27.82 14.70 -38.80
N ILE A 683 26.99 14.56 -37.76
CA ILE A 683 27.44 14.63 -36.38
C ILE A 683 28.20 13.36 -36.03
N THR A 684 29.44 13.50 -35.54
CA THR A 684 30.36 12.39 -35.26
C THR A 684 30.74 12.30 -33.78
N ALA A 685 30.79 13.42 -33.06
CA ALA A 685 31.11 13.41 -31.63
C ALA A 685 30.53 14.62 -30.90
N TYR A 686 30.50 14.53 -29.57
CA TYR A 686 30.14 15.62 -28.67
C TYR A 686 31.23 15.79 -27.61
N ALA A 687 31.49 17.03 -27.20
CA ALA A 687 32.44 17.37 -26.16
C ALA A 687 31.79 18.27 -25.11
N SER A 688 31.85 17.89 -23.84
CA SER A 688 31.46 18.76 -22.74
C SER A 688 32.45 19.91 -22.59
N VAL A 689 31.94 21.12 -22.35
CA VAL A 689 32.77 22.31 -22.15
C VAL A 689 32.89 22.56 -20.66
N ASN A 690 34.04 22.23 -20.08
CA ASN A 690 34.30 22.39 -18.65
C ASN A 690 35.80 22.43 -18.31
N LEU A 691 36.68 22.52 -19.33
CA LEU A 691 38.13 22.57 -19.12
C LEU A 691 38.58 24.00 -18.88
N GLU A 692 39.61 24.14 -18.04
CA GLU A 692 40.11 25.45 -17.66
C GLU A 692 40.86 26.14 -18.80
N ARG A 693 40.48 27.39 -19.09
CA ARG A 693 41.04 28.30 -20.07
C ARG A 693 41.23 29.70 -19.49
N PRO A 694 42.25 29.87 -18.61
CA PRO A 694 42.55 31.18 -18.01
C PRO A 694 42.87 32.25 -19.05
N ASP A 695 43.48 31.85 -20.17
CA ASP A 695 43.80 32.68 -21.33
C ASP A 695 42.53 33.25 -21.99
N VAL A 696 41.47 32.44 -22.14
CA VAL A 696 40.18 32.88 -22.69
C VAL A 696 39.46 33.81 -21.70
N ALA A 697 39.43 33.45 -20.42
CA ALA A 697 38.83 34.31 -19.39
C ALA A 697 39.51 35.69 -19.32
N GLN A 698 40.84 35.73 -19.48
CA GLN A 698 41.62 36.96 -19.52
C GLN A 698 41.37 37.77 -20.81
N ALA A 699 41.37 37.11 -21.98
CA ALA A 699 41.18 37.78 -23.27
C ALA A 699 39.79 38.45 -23.40
N PHE A 700 38.76 37.84 -22.81
CA PHE A 700 37.40 38.38 -22.78
C PHE A 700 37.09 39.23 -21.54
N ASN A 701 38.06 39.40 -20.63
CA ASN A 701 37.88 40.03 -19.32
C ASN A 701 36.62 39.52 -18.58
N ASN A 702 36.41 38.20 -18.60
CA ASN A 702 35.22 37.56 -18.07
C ASN A 702 35.57 36.27 -17.30
N PRO A 703 35.54 36.27 -15.96
CA PRO A 703 35.90 35.11 -15.15
C PRO A 703 34.93 33.93 -15.32
N ALA A 704 33.70 34.15 -15.79
CA ALA A 704 32.75 33.08 -16.07
C ALA A 704 33.22 32.15 -17.21
N LEU A 705 34.14 32.62 -18.07
CA LEU A 705 34.72 31.84 -19.15
C LEU A 705 35.94 31.00 -18.74
N LEU A 706 36.29 30.97 -17.45
CA LEU A 706 37.40 30.15 -16.95
C LEU A 706 37.26 28.69 -17.37
N ARG A 707 36.03 28.16 -17.47
CA ARG A 707 35.77 26.76 -17.85
C ARG A 707 35.20 26.60 -19.25
N SER A 708 35.63 27.44 -20.19
CA SER A 708 35.17 27.44 -21.59
C SER A 708 35.90 26.46 -22.51
N GLY A 709 36.87 25.69 -21.99
CA GLY A 709 37.62 24.72 -22.78
C GLY A 709 36.88 23.39 -22.97
N TRP A 710 37.16 22.71 -24.07
CA TRP A 710 36.65 21.39 -24.39
C TRP A 710 37.70 20.56 -25.13
N ASN A 711 37.59 19.24 -25.01
CA ASN A 711 38.32 18.29 -25.84
C ASN A 711 37.42 17.10 -26.16
N ALA A 712 37.74 16.39 -27.24
CA ALA A 712 37.07 15.17 -27.65
C ALA A 712 38.06 14.22 -28.31
N GLU A 713 37.78 12.94 -28.20
CA GLU A 713 38.48 11.88 -28.92
C GLU A 713 37.52 11.24 -29.91
N ILE A 714 37.93 11.15 -31.18
CA ILE A 714 37.10 10.66 -32.29
C ILE A 714 37.75 9.41 -32.86
N GLU A 715 37.03 8.29 -32.85
CA GLU A 715 37.45 7.07 -33.55
C GLU A 715 37.13 7.19 -35.05
N LEU A 716 38.14 7.02 -35.91
CA LEU A 716 38.03 7.13 -37.36
C LEU A 716 37.32 5.93 -38.03
N SER A 717 36.84 4.95 -37.27
CA SER A 717 36.17 3.75 -37.79
C SER A 717 34.84 4.05 -38.51
N ALA A 718 34.24 5.22 -38.23
CA ALA A 718 32.95 5.65 -38.78
C ALA A 718 33.03 6.53 -40.05
N LEU A 719 34.23 6.82 -40.58
CA LEU A 719 34.43 7.78 -41.68
C LEU A 719 34.84 7.08 -42.98
N THR A 720 34.15 7.42 -44.08
CA THR A 720 34.17 6.64 -45.34
C THR A 720 34.84 7.36 -46.53
N GLY A 721 35.79 8.28 -46.30
CA GLY A 721 36.46 9.00 -47.40
C GLY A 721 37.95 9.30 -47.16
N ASP A 722 38.71 9.42 -48.26
CA ASP A 722 40.17 9.67 -48.25
C ASP A 722 40.54 11.10 -47.78
N LYS A 723 39.57 12.01 -47.80
CA LYS A 723 39.69 13.39 -47.32
C LYS A 723 38.45 13.79 -46.53
N VAL A 724 38.65 14.23 -45.29
CA VAL A 724 37.58 14.57 -44.35
C VAL A 724 37.74 16.00 -43.86
N ILE A 725 36.65 16.78 -43.89
CA ILE A 725 36.61 18.14 -43.33
C ILE A 725 35.91 18.09 -41.96
N LEU A 726 36.61 18.48 -40.90
CA LEU A 726 36.11 18.59 -39.54
C LEU A 726 35.66 20.02 -39.21
N LYS A 727 34.46 20.14 -38.67
CA LYS A 727 33.86 21.39 -38.19
C LYS A 727 33.31 21.17 -36.79
N ALA A 728 33.28 22.22 -35.97
CA ALA A 728 32.70 22.18 -34.63
C ALA A 728 31.60 23.25 -34.50
N TRP A 729 30.61 22.98 -33.67
CA TRP A 729 29.42 23.80 -33.52
C TRP A 729 28.96 23.85 -32.06
N ILE A 730 28.23 24.90 -31.70
CA ILE A 730 27.49 25.00 -30.45
C ILE A 730 26.01 25.20 -30.74
N TYR A 731 25.16 24.72 -29.85
CA TYR A 731 23.72 24.94 -29.92
C TYR A 731 23.28 25.91 -28.83
N GLU A 732 22.51 26.93 -29.21
CA GLU A 732 21.88 27.86 -28.29
C GLU A 732 20.39 27.52 -28.14
N PRO A 733 19.95 26.93 -27.01
CA PRO A 733 18.57 26.47 -26.83
C PRO A 733 17.55 27.61 -26.85
N THR A 734 17.91 28.78 -26.31
CA THR A 734 17.04 29.97 -26.22
C THR A 734 16.62 30.48 -27.60
N LYS A 735 17.48 30.34 -28.61
CA LYS A 735 17.21 30.80 -29.99
C LYS A 735 16.93 29.66 -30.96
N LYS A 736 17.10 28.41 -30.53
CA LYS A 736 17.09 27.22 -31.41
C LYS A 736 18.03 27.37 -32.60
N SER A 737 19.21 27.93 -32.34
CA SER A 737 20.23 28.24 -33.35
C SER A 737 21.50 27.44 -33.10
N VAL A 738 22.16 27.02 -34.18
CA VAL A 738 23.50 26.43 -34.13
C VAL A 738 24.51 27.40 -34.71
N TYR A 739 25.64 27.56 -34.03
CA TYR A 739 26.73 28.45 -34.42
C TYR A 739 27.99 27.65 -34.68
N LYS A 740 28.67 27.93 -35.81
CA LYS A 740 29.93 27.28 -36.17
C LYS A 740 31.07 27.91 -35.39
N LEU A 741 31.93 27.08 -34.80
CA LEU A 741 33.21 27.53 -34.23
C LEU A 741 34.17 27.94 -35.35
N TYR A 742 35.11 28.81 -35.00
CA TYR A 742 36.20 29.20 -35.88
C TYR A 742 37.21 28.07 -36.07
N ASN A 743 37.89 28.14 -37.22
CA ASN A 743 38.75 27.10 -37.80
C ASN A 743 37.98 25.87 -38.33
N THR A 744 38.57 25.23 -39.31
CA THR A 744 38.10 24.00 -39.94
C THR A 744 39.36 23.24 -40.33
N PHE A 745 39.38 21.96 -40.01
CA PHE A 745 40.55 21.12 -40.24
C PHE A 745 40.24 20.09 -41.32
N THR A 746 41.20 19.88 -42.20
CA THR A 746 41.13 18.93 -43.30
C THR A 746 42.08 17.77 -42.98
N LEU A 747 41.55 16.56 -42.98
CA LEU A 747 42.29 15.34 -42.69
C LEU A 747 42.40 14.50 -43.95
N ASN A 748 43.63 14.21 -44.36
CA ASN A 748 43.92 13.25 -45.42
C ASN A 748 44.15 11.88 -44.75
N ILE A 749 43.25 10.93 -44.99
CA ILE A 749 43.28 9.61 -44.37
C ILE A 749 44.11 8.68 -45.24
N GLN A 750 45.19 8.12 -44.70
CA GLN A 750 46.09 7.17 -45.38
C GLN A 750 46.01 5.77 -44.80
#